data_AF-B9G7I1-F1
#
_entry.id   AF-B9G7I1-F1
#
_cell.length_a   1.000
_cell.length_b   1.000
_cell.length_c   1.000
_cell.angle_alpha   90.00
_cell.angle_beta   90.00
_cell.angle_gamma   90.00
#
_symmetry.space_group_name_H-M   'P 1'
#
loop_
_entity.id
_entity.type
_entity.pdbx_description
1 polymer ?
#
loop_
_entity_poly.entity_id
_entity_poly.type
_entity_poly.pdbx_seq_one_letter_code
_entity_poly.pdbx_strand_id
1 'polypeptide(L)'
;MSLSRPLAAAAAATVPDELHLEIMVRLPALPQALARASAVCPEWRRVVRDAAFLRRHRELHGGVPATAGFFHNTVVFGGAPGGARFVCAGAGPLALSVPPSVSRQGVPCCHTHVNPGDAWTVLDCRGGRVLLGCCRFSCYFLVYNPITGKRCLVKAASHKRLHLHHSIRCNATLICDDDDADADGPFRVAAVYTTVTDGGRLFGAAFLSRTGRWTTAPQVFVDLPRGIDLRGEPSAVVGSTAYLSAYSYLVLAFDVEHWTMATFQRPPRCGNARLMKTRGDGVLGLVGALELTVRLWAREAGGWVLRSTVELSDMGLLRDLPSAPLPSSDARFPLLPPVKIIGVAEEGDAVFLWTMLGIFMFCPGSMELKKVCEETRDIEMVHPYASFYVPTRNSRSCSRHGGSREQRPLRRDAVRGLLRHVAELAAASGGGGAAVVDVGRAAFAAMASLLFGALFSAGIDAATSCRFRDAAREFALLTMTPNVSEFFPVVAMADLQGLRRRTARHITWMYQLIDGHVERRMRGRETAGGCGAAHGEKEKDLLDVMLDMSEKEEQNDDSSLTMNRGVIRAFMADLLMAGSETSSAVIEWAMAELLQNPQTMTKLQEELKKVIGSKTCIDEEDIDQLPYLQAVIKETHRLHPAIPLLMYKAAVPVEIQGYKIPKETTVIVNTWAIHQNSEVWIEPDKFIPERFLQKEISLSSGSTNMELIPFSAGRRFCLGYPVANRMLHVMLASLVHQFQWTLPEVVKKNGGVDMAEKFGITLSMATPLHAIAKNIV
;
A
#
# COMPACT_ATOMS: atom_id res chain seq x y z
N MET A 1 -34.31 -42.91 -21.58
CA MET A 1 -33.77 -42.18 -22.75
C MET A 1 -33.35 -40.79 -22.30
N SER A 2 -32.12 -40.42 -22.67
CA SER A 2 -31.44 -39.15 -22.48
C SER A 2 -32.23 -37.95 -23.04
N LEU A 3 -32.10 -36.76 -22.42
CA LEU A 3 -31.40 -35.63 -23.05
C LEU A 3 -31.24 -34.42 -22.10
N SER A 4 -29.97 -34.23 -21.75
CA SER A 4 -29.33 -33.05 -21.17
C SER A 4 -29.26 -31.86 -22.15
N ARG A 5 -29.47 -30.64 -21.64
CA ARG A 5 -28.83 -29.42 -22.17
C ARG A 5 -28.51 -28.45 -21.01
N PRO A 6 -27.29 -27.88 -20.91
CA PRO A 6 -26.93 -26.95 -19.85
C PRO A 6 -27.40 -25.52 -20.17
N LEU A 7 -27.87 -24.80 -19.14
CA LEU A 7 -28.11 -23.36 -19.18
C LEU A 7 -26.77 -22.62 -19.37
N ALA A 8 -26.69 -21.81 -20.43
CA ALA A 8 -25.60 -20.90 -20.65
C ALA A 8 -25.61 -19.81 -19.57
N ALA A 9 -24.50 -19.67 -18.84
CA ALA A 9 -24.27 -18.59 -17.90
C ALA A 9 -24.23 -17.25 -18.65
N ALA A 10 -25.18 -16.36 -18.35
CA ALA A 10 -25.12 -14.97 -18.79
C ALA A 10 -23.94 -14.29 -18.07
N ALA A 11 -23.04 -13.68 -18.85
CA ALA A 11 -21.81 -13.08 -18.39
C ALA A 11 -22.09 -11.84 -17.49
N ALA A 12 -21.61 -11.90 -16.25
CA ALA A 12 -21.65 -10.78 -15.31
C ALA A 12 -20.81 -9.60 -15.83
N ALA A 13 -21.38 -8.40 -15.86
CA ALA A 13 -20.70 -7.19 -16.28
C ALA A 13 -19.47 -6.91 -15.39
N THR A 14 -18.27 -6.88 -15.95
CA THR A 14 -17.00 -6.61 -15.26
C THR A 14 -16.74 -5.09 -15.15
N VAL A 15 -16.34 -4.62 -13.98
CA VAL A 15 -15.62 -3.32 -13.84
C VAL A 15 -14.33 -3.43 -14.66
N PRO A 16 -13.84 -2.37 -15.31
CA PRO A 16 -12.54 -2.43 -15.99
C PRO A 16 -11.47 -2.89 -15.01
N ASP A 17 -10.74 -3.94 -15.37
CA ASP A 17 -9.70 -4.53 -14.50
C ASP A 17 -8.70 -3.47 -14.03
N GLU A 18 -8.50 -2.40 -14.81
CA GLU A 18 -7.60 -1.28 -14.52
C GLU A 18 -7.98 -0.43 -13.29
N LEU A 19 -9.27 -0.14 -13.06
CA LEU A 19 -9.69 0.67 -11.92
C LEU A 19 -9.61 -0.12 -10.61
N HIS A 20 -9.95 -1.42 -10.67
CA HIS A 20 -9.71 -2.34 -9.55
C HIS A 20 -8.23 -2.44 -9.22
N LEU A 21 -7.39 -2.61 -10.25
CA LEU A 21 -5.94 -2.63 -10.10
C LEU A 21 -5.44 -1.34 -9.44
N GLU A 22 -5.91 -0.17 -9.87
CA GLU A 22 -5.43 1.13 -9.38
C GLU A 22 -5.87 1.43 -7.93
N ILE A 23 -7.12 1.09 -7.57
CA ILE A 23 -7.62 1.19 -6.19
C ILE A 23 -6.83 0.25 -5.29
N MET A 24 -6.64 -1.00 -5.72
CA MET A 24 -5.97 -2.01 -4.91
C MET A 24 -4.46 -1.77 -4.80
N VAL A 25 -3.82 -1.17 -5.81
CA VAL A 25 -2.38 -0.83 -5.80
C VAL A 25 -2.08 0.22 -4.74
N ARG A 26 -3.04 1.12 -4.50
CA ARG A 26 -2.94 2.21 -3.52
C ARG A 26 -3.35 1.80 -2.11
N LEU A 27 -3.81 0.56 -1.90
CA LEU A 27 -3.98 0.03 -0.56
C LEU A 27 -2.63 0.06 0.16
N PRO A 28 -2.59 0.45 1.45
CA PRO A 28 -1.34 0.50 2.21
C PRO A 28 -0.61 -0.83 2.12
N ALA A 29 0.72 -0.82 2.11
CA ALA A 29 1.56 -2.01 2.26
C ALA A 29 1.50 -2.62 3.68
N LEU A 30 0.34 -2.55 4.31
CA LEU A 30 0.02 -3.27 5.52
C LEU A 30 -0.33 -4.72 5.13
N PRO A 31 0.25 -5.73 5.80
CA PRO A 31 -0.05 -7.14 5.54
C PRO A 31 -1.54 -7.49 5.55
N GLN A 32 -2.36 -6.70 6.22
CA GLN A 32 -3.81 -6.92 6.35
C GLN A 32 -4.65 -6.32 5.23
N ALA A 33 -4.11 -5.40 4.43
CA ALA A 33 -4.90 -4.64 3.46
C ALA A 33 -5.34 -5.50 2.26
N LEU A 34 -4.40 -6.22 1.62
CA LEU A 34 -4.69 -7.10 0.50
C LEU A 34 -5.45 -8.37 0.92
N ALA A 35 -5.15 -8.92 2.10
CA ALA A 35 -5.90 -10.05 2.65
C ALA A 35 -7.38 -9.69 2.86
N ARG A 36 -7.65 -8.54 3.49
CA ARG A 36 -9.02 -8.03 3.66
C ARG A 36 -9.67 -7.76 2.31
N ALA A 37 -8.95 -7.15 1.37
CA ALA A 37 -9.45 -6.89 0.03
C ALA A 37 -9.82 -8.19 -0.72
N SER A 38 -9.03 -9.26 -0.57
CA SER A 38 -9.32 -10.58 -1.16
C SER A 38 -10.54 -11.30 -0.53
N ALA A 39 -10.97 -10.84 0.65
CA ALA A 39 -12.14 -11.34 1.34
C ALA A 39 -13.44 -10.59 0.96
N VAL A 40 -13.34 -9.44 0.29
CA VAL A 40 -14.49 -8.59 -0.07
C VAL A 40 -15.36 -9.24 -1.15
N CYS A 41 -14.78 -9.65 -2.28
CA CYS A 41 -15.53 -10.31 -3.36
C CYS A 41 -14.63 -11.19 -4.25
N PRO A 42 -15.20 -12.09 -5.07
CA PRO A 42 -14.44 -12.96 -5.98
C PRO A 42 -13.56 -12.20 -6.98
N GLU A 43 -13.98 -11.03 -7.45
CA GLU A 43 -13.25 -10.19 -8.41
C GLU A 43 -12.01 -9.56 -7.76
N TRP A 44 -12.15 -9.00 -6.56
CA TRP A 44 -11.03 -8.46 -5.79
C TRP A 44 -10.07 -9.56 -5.37
N ARG A 45 -10.61 -10.74 -5.05
CA ARG A 45 -9.83 -11.94 -4.85
C ARG A 45 -9.07 -12.35 -6.11
N ARG A 46 -9.67 -12.24 -7.31
CA ARG A 46 -8.99 -12.48 -8.60
C ARG A 46 -7.86 -11.47 -8.82
N VAL A 47 -8.12 -10.18 -8.60
CA VAL A 47 -7.11 -9.11 -8.77
C VAL A 47 -5.97 -9.24 -7.77
N VAL A 48 -6.25 -9.51 -6.49
CA VAL A 48 -5.20 -9.77 -5.46
C VAL A 48 -4.45 -11.08 -5.74
N ARG A 49 -5.02 -11.99 -6.52
CA ARG A 49 -4.33 -13.20 -6.99
C ARG A 49 -3.54 -12.97 -8.27
N ASP A 50 -3.73 -11.86 -8.97
CA ASP A 50 -3.10 -11.59 -10.26
C ASP A 50 -1.62 -11.23 -10.09
N ALA A 51 -0.74 -12.01 -10.71
CA ALA A 51 0.70 -11.82 -10.59
C ALA A 51 1.19 -10.42 -11.00
N ALA A 52 0.56 -9.80 -12.01
CA ALA A 52 0.96 -8.48 -12.51
C ALA A 52 0.55 -7.34 -11.57
N PHE A 53 -0.67 -7.41 -11.02
CA PHE A 53 -1.13 -6.51 -9.94
C PHE A 53 -0.13 -6.45 -8.79
N LEU A 54 0.32 -7.61 -8.37
CA LEU A 54 1.15 -7.78 -7.19
C LEU A 54 2.57 -7.30 -7.37
N ARG A 55 3.11 -7.44 -8.58
CA ARG A 55 4.38 -6.80 -8.96
C ARG A 55 4.25 -5.27 -8.87
N ARG A 56 3.17 -4.72 -9.43
CA ARG A 56 2.92 -3.27 -9.46
C ARG A 56 2.68 -2.67 -8.07
N HIS A 57 1.98 -3.36 -7.18
CA HIS A 57 1.77 -2.95 -5.79
C HIS A 57 3.12 -2.83 -5.04
N ARG A 58 4.04 -3.79 -5.21
CA ARG A 58 5.38 -3.72 -4.60
C ARG A 58 6.26 -2.61 -5.13
N GLU A 59 6.27 -2.42 -6.45
CA GLU A 59 7.04 -1.34 -7.08
C GLU A 59 6.64 0.02 -6.51
N LEU A 60 5.34 0.21 -6.24
CA LEU A 60 4.83 1.42 -5.61
C LEU A 60 5.24 1.56 -4.12
N HIS A 61 5.34 0.46 -3.38
CA HIS A 61 5.53 0.45 -1.92
C HIS A 61 6.94 0.03 -1.45
N GLY A 62 7.96 0.06 -2.32
CA GLY A 62 9.37 -0.08 -1.90
C GLY A 62 9.98 -1.49 -2.01
N GLY A 63 9.38 -2.39 -2.79
CA GLY A 63 10.02 -3.61 -3.31
C GLY A 63 10.28 -4.76 -2.33
N VAL A 64 10.36 -4.52 -1.01
CA VAL A 64 10.59 -5.58 0.00
C VAL A 64 9.28 -5.89 0.74
N PRO A 65 8.84 -7.17 0.81
CA PRO A 65 7.58 -7.51 1.48
C PRO A 65 7.73 -7.33 2.99
N ALA A 66 6.89 -6.50 3.59
CA ALA A 66 6.83 -6.40 5.05
C ALA A 66 6.43 -7.77 5.65
N THR A 67 7.14 -8.20 6.70
CA THR A 67 6.81 -9.45 7.40
C THR A 67 5.39 -9.35 8.00
N ALA A 68 4.48 -10.21 7.56
CA ALA A 68 3.07 -10.19 7.95
C ALA A 68 2.83 -10.67 9.38
N GLY A 69 3.69 -11.56 9.82
CA GLY A 69 3.57 -12.31 11.06
C GLY A 69 4.48 -13.52 11.00
N PHE A 70 4.21 -14.50 11.83
CA PHE A 70 4.97 -15.73 11.85
C PHE A 70 4.08 -16.93 12.17
N PHE A 71 4.41 -18.07 11.59
CA PHE A 71 3.86 -19.35 11.99
C PHE A 71 4.70 -19.96 13.12
N HIS A 72 4.07 -20.65 14.05
CA HIS A 72 4.78 -21.44 15.05
C HIS A 72 4.06 -22.77 15.29
N ASN A 73 4.83 -23.76 15.73
CA ASN A 73 4.32 -25.06 16.13
C ASN A 73 4.03 -25.04 17.63
N THR A 74 2.85 -25.47 18.06
CA THR A 74 2.53 -25.58 19.50
C THR A 74 3.10 -26.88 20.07
N VAL A 75 3.50 -26.88 21.33
CA VAL A 75 3.99 -28.08 22.03
C VAL A 75 2.94 -28.50 23.04
N VAL A 76 2.43 -29.73 22.97
CA VAL A 76 1.51 -30.27 23.98
C VAL A 76 2.30 -31.10 24.99
N PHE A 77 1.96 -30.99 26.29
CA PHE A 77 2.53 -31.80 27.36
C PHE A 77 2.55 -33.30 26.98
N GLY A 78 3.71 -33.94 27.09
CA GLY A 78 3.94 -35.33 26.65
C GLY A 78 4.67 -35.48 25.31
N GLY A 79 5.10 -34.39 24.66
CA GLY A 79 5.98 -34.43 23.48
C GLY A 79 5.26 -34.67 22.15
N ALA A 80 3.93 -34.63 22.13
CA ALA A 80 3.15 -34.65 20.89
C ALA A 80 3.14 -33.23 20.28
N PRO A 81 3.45 -33.10 18.97
CA PRO A 81 3.38 -31.81 18.29
C PRO A 81 1.93 -31.33 18.24
N GLY A 82 1.68 -30.15 18.79
CA GLY A 82 0.41 -29.43 18.65
C GLY A 82 0.30 -28.78 17.27
N GLY A 83 -0.92 -28.35 16.93
CA GLY A 83 -1.20 -27.74 15.62
C GLY A 83 -0.42 -26.46 15.37
N ALA A 84 -0.07 -26.22 14.10
CA ALA A 84 0.50 -24.97 13.66
C ALA A 84 -0.48 -23.80 13.81
N ARG A 85 0.05 -22.65 14.26
CA ARG A 85 -0.70 -21.41 14.48
C ARG A 85 0.02 -20.23 13.82
N PHE A 86 -0.74 -19.20 13.47
CA PHE A 86 -0.22 -17.95 12.92
C PHE A 86 -0.42 -16.81 13.93
N VAL A 87 0.61 -15.99 14.11
CA VAL A 87 0.59 -14.77 14.93
C VAL A 87 0.90 -13.58 14.04
N CYS A 88 0.03 -12.56 14.06
CA CYS A 88 0.19 -11.33 13.29
C CYS A 88 1.25 -10.41 13.91
N ALA A 89 2.12 -9.79 13.10
CA ALA A 89 3.12 -8.83 13.56
C ALA A 89 2.58 -7.37 13.70
N GLY A 90 1.26 -7.15 13.54
CA GLY A 90 0.62 -5.83 13.51
C GLY A 90 -0.67 -5.72 14.33
N ALA A 91 -1.11 -4.49 14.57
CA ALA A 91 -2.35 -4.18 15.29
C ALA A 91 -3.58 -4.51 14.41
N GLY A 92 -4.03 -5.77 14.46
CA GLY A 92 -5.25 -6.23 13.82
C GLY A 92 -5.34 -7.76 13.71
N PRO A 93 -6.56 -8.34 13.74
CA PRO A 93 -6.74 -9.79 13.66
C PRO A 93 -6.58 -10.25 12.20
N LEU A 94 -5.33 -10.42 11.75
CA LEU A 94 -5.04 -11.27 10.60
C LEU A 94 -5.07 -12.73 11.07
N ALA A 95 -6.15 -13.43 10.76
CA ALA A 95 -6.27 -14.86 11.01
C ALA A 95 -5.97 -15.63 9.72
N LEU A 96 -4.70 -15.96 9.48
CA LEU A 96 -4.35 -16.94 8.46
C LEU A 96 -4.64 -18.34 9.00
N SER A 97 -5.64 -19.00 8.42
CA SER A 97 -6.04 -20.35 8.84
C SER A 97 -4.98 -21.38 8.45
N VAL A 98 -4.58 -22.22 9.39
CA VAL A 98 -3.82 -23.44 9.07
C VAL A 98 -4.83 -24.57 8.77
N PRO A 99 -4.57 -25.45 7.79
CA PRO A 99 -5.44 -26.59 7.48
C PRO A 99 -5.73 -27.47 8.73
N PRO A 100 -7.00 -27.82 9.01
CA PRO A 100 -7.43 -28.28 10.34
C PRO A 100 -7.10 -29.73 10.73
N SER A 101 -6.79 -30.67 9.82
CA SER A 101 -6.26 -32.01 10.16
C SER A 101 -5.75 -32.80 8.94
N VAL A 102 -4.87 -33.79 9.16
CA VAL A 102 -4.33 -34.68 8.11
C VAL A 102 -5.39 -35.67 7.57
N SER A 103 -6.36 -36.07 8.41
CA SER A 103 -7.37 -37.09 8.11
C SER A 103 -8.50 -36.65 7.15
N ARG A 104 -8.81 -35.34 7.07
CA ARG A 104 -9.91 -34.80 6.25
C ARG A 104 -9.55 -34.52 4.78
N GLN A 105 -8.31 -34.77 4.34
CA GLN A 105 -7.83 -34.46 2.99
C GLN A 105 -7.69 -35.69 2.06
N GLY A 106 -8.25 -36.85 2.44
CA GLY A 106 -8.26 -38.03 1.57
C GLY A 106 -6.87 -38.65 1.32
N VAL A 107 -5.90 -38.41 2.20
CA VAL A 107 -4.55 -38.99 2.11
C VAL A 107 -4.65 -40.51 2.32
N PRO A 108 -4.37 -41.36 1.32
CA PRO A 108 -4.37 -42.81 1.50
C PRO A 108 -3.16 -43.18 2.36
N CYS A 109 -3.39 -43.60 3.60
CA CYS A 109 -2.32 -44.00 4.51
C CYS A 109 -2.04 -45.49 4.36
N CYS A 110 -0.76 -45.85 4.23
CA CYS A 110 -0.31 -47.24 4.16
C CYS A 110 -0.22 -47.94 5.53
N HIS A 111 -0.62 -47.28 6.63
CA HIS A 111 -0.59 -47.82 7.98
C HIS A 111 -1.89 -47.52 8.73
N THR A 112 -2.38 -48.51 9.46
CA THR A 112 -3.68 -48.61 10.13
C THR A 112 -3.91 -47.66 11.32
N HIS A 113 -3.01 -46.73 11.63
CA HIS A 113 -3.15 -45.83 12.78
C HIS A 113 -2.63 -44.41 12.49
N VAL A 114 -3.40 -43.62 11.73
CA VAL A 114 -3.39 -42.16 11.89
C VAL A 114 -4.46 -41.85 12.93
N ASN A 115 -4.06 -41.32 14.09
CA ASN A 115 -5.06 -40.87 15.05
C ASN A 115 -5.79 -39.66 14.43
N PRO A 116 -7.13 -39.56 14.57
CA PRO A 116 -7.92 -38.44 14.04
C PRO A 116 -7.46 -37.03 14.45
N GLY A 117 -6.54 -36.93 15.42
CA GLY A 117 -5.92 -35.70 15.92
C GLY A 117 -4.49 -35.40 15.45
N ASP A 118 -3.92 -36.13 14.48
CA ASP A 118 -2.56 -35.82 13.98
C ASP A 118 -2.55 -34.47 13.21
N ALA A 119 -1.73 -33.54 13.69
CA ALA A 119 -1.66 -32.16 13.22
C ALA A 119 -0.55 -31.91 12.18
N TRP A 120 -0.65 -30.81 11.44
CA TRP A 120 0.41 -30.32 10.56
C TRP A 120 1.46 -29.53 11.35
N THR A 121 2.74 -29.82 11.12
CA THR A 121 3.87 -28.99 11.58
C THR A 121 4.38 -28.11 10.45
N VAL A 122 4.64 -26.84 10.74
CA VAL A 122 5.33 -25.93 9.84
C VAL A 122 6.81 -26.30 9.79
N LEU A 123 7.32 -26.44 8.57
CA LEU A 123 8.72 -26.72 8.27
C LEU A 123 9.42 -25.50 7.69
N ASP A 124 8.73 -24.74 6.82
CA ASP A 124 9.31 -23.59 6.13
C ASP A 124 8.24 -22.59 5.67
N CYS A 125 8.64 -21.34 5.47
CA CYS A 125 7.81 -20.26 4.93
C CYS A 125 8.64 -19.43 3.95
N ARG A 126 8.39 -19.57 2.64
CA ARG A 126 9.11 -18.84 1.57
C ARG A 126 8.25 -18.58 0.36
N GLY A 127 8.55 -17.51 -0.37
CA GLY A 127 7.83 -17.17 -1.61
C GLY A 127 6.31 -17.01 -1.41
N GLY A 128 5.88 -16.58 -0.22
CA GLY A 128 4.45 -16.48 0.15
C GLY A 128 3.74 -17.82 0.38
N ARG A 129 4.48 -18.93 0.55
CA ARG A 129 3.94 -20.27 0.79
C ARG A 129 4.42 -20.83 2.11
N VAL A 130 3.62 -21.72 2.68
CA VAL A 130 3.91 -22.45 3.91
C VAL A 130 4.11 -23.91 3.56
N LEU A 131 5.25 -24.47 3.95
CA LEU A 131 5.54 -25.90 3.86
C LEU A 131 5.15 -26.58 5.16
N LEU A 132 4.18 -27.48 5.08
CA LEU A 132 3.69 -28.25 6.19
C LEU A 132 4.14 -29.71 6.05
N GLY A 133 4.64 -30.31 7.13
CA GLY A 133 4.97 -31.73 7.24
C GLY A 133 4.00 -32.47 8.15
N CYS A 134 3.77 -33.76 7.88
CA CYS A 134 3.01 -34.63 8.78
C CYS A 134 3.90 -35.22 9.88
N CYS A 135 3.55 -34.92 11.13
CA CYS A 135 4.38 -35.06 12.33
C CYS A 135 4.90 -36.46 12.67
N ARG A 136 4.22 -37.54 12.24
CA ARG A 136 4.63 -38.90 12.64
C ARG A 136 5.59 -39.59 11.70
N PHE A 137 5.67 -39.19 10.43
CA PHE A 137 6.45 -39.93 9.44
C PHE A 137 7.09 -39.09 8.32
N SER A 138 6.77 -37.80 8.20
CA SER A 138 7.18 -36.95 7.07
C SER A 138 6.97 -37.60 5.68
N CYS A 139 6.02 -38.53 5.58
CA CYS A 139 5.68 -39.21 4.33
C CYS A 139 4.94 -38.30 3.35
N TYR A 140 4.46 -37.15 3.83
CA TYR A 140 3.72 -36.18 3.05
C TYR A 140 4.14 -34.76 3.44
N PHE A 141 4.32 -33.93 2.42
CA PHE A 141 4.44 -32.50 2.53
C PHE A 141 3.20 -31.86 1.93
N LEU A 142 2.72 -30.79 2.55
CA LEU A 142 1.66 -29.95 2.04
C LEU A 142 2.24 -28.57 1.81
N VAL A 143 2.36 -28.18 0.54
CA VAL A 143 2.65 -26.79 0.17
C VAL A 143 1.33 -26.05 0.12
N TYR A 144 1.15 -25.12 1.04
CA TYR A 144 -0.06 -24.36 1.23
C TYR A 144 0.21 -22.88 0.99
N ASN A 145 -0.62 -22.24 0.17
CA ASN A 145 -0.64 -20.79 0.05
C ASN A 145 -1.80 -20.25 0.90
N PRO A 146 -1.53 -19.62 2.07
CA PRO A 146 -2.58 -19.11 2.97
C PRO A 146 -3.49 -18.05 2.34
N ILE A 147 -3.01 -17.33 1.32
CA ILE A 147 -3.76 -16.26 0.64
C ILE A 147 -4.63 -16.82 -0.48
N THR A 148 -4.07 -17.67 -1.37
CA THR A 148 -4.84 -18.23 -2.49
C THR A 148 -5.68 -19.44 -2.07
N GLY A 149 -5.37 -20.05 -0.94
CA GLY A 149 -5.98 -21.29 -0.47
C GLY A 149 -5.51 -22.53 -1.25
N LYS A 150 -4.63 -22.37 -2.26
CA LYS A 150 -4.12 -23.51 -3.05
C LYS A 150 -3.28 -24.43 -2.18
N ARG A 151 -3.43 -25.72 -2.44
CA ARG A 151 -2.82 -26.82 -1.71
C ARG A 151 -2.21 -27.77 -2.71
N CYS A 152 -0.93 -28.06 -2.54
CA CYS A 152 -0.25 -29.12 -3.27
C CYS A 152 0.24 -30.15 -2.26
N LEU A 153 -0.40 -31.32 -2.26
CA LEU A 153 0.02 -32.44 -1.46
C LEU A 153 1.08 -33.22 -2.23
N VAL A 154 2.26 -33.35 -1.63
CA VAL A 154 3.40 -34.06 -2.19
C VAL A 154 3.68 -35.27 -1.32
N LYS A 155 3.57 -36.47 -1.88
CA LYS A 155 4.04 -37.68 -1.21
C LYS A 155 5.56 -37.69 -1.23
N ALA A 156 6.21 -37.95 -0.10
CA ALA A 156 7.66 -38.10 -0.01
C ALA A 156 8.17 -39.18 -0.97
N ALA A 157 9.41 -39.03 -1.45
CA ALA A 157 10.03 -40.01 -2.35
C ALA A 157 9.98 -41.42 -1.73
N SER A 158 9.45 -42.41 -2.46
CA SER A 158 9.37 -43.79 -1.99
C SER A 158 10.75 -44.44 -2.01
N HIS A 159 11.42 -44.48 -0.87
CA HIS A 159 12.62 -45.29 -0.71
C HIS A 159 12.25 -46.64 -0.09
N LYS A 160 12.80 -47.76 -0.60
CA LYS A 160 12.52 -49.12 -0.10
C LYS A 160 12.74 -49.28 1.42
N ARG A 161 13.59 -48.43 2.04
CA ARG A 161 13.84 -48.39 3.50
C ARG A 161 12.99 -47.39 4.29
N LEU A 162 12.34 -46.42 3.64
CA LEU A 162 11.43 -45.46 4.30
C LEU A 162 10.13 -46.13 4.80
N HIS A 163 9.77 -47.28 4.23
CA HIS A 163 8.55 -48.01 4.57
C HIS A 163 8.67 -48.93 5.79
N LEU A 164 9.86 -49.04 6.41
CA LEU A 164 10.16 -50.11 7.38
C LEU A 164 10.47 -49.63 8.81
N HIS A 165 10.58 -48.32 9.07
CA HIS A 165 11.00 -47.83 10.39
C HIS A 165 10.18 -46.65 10.92
N HIS A 166 9.68 -46.80 12.15
CA HIS A 166 9.00 -45.78 12.97
C HIS A 166 9.91 -44.61 13.42
N SER A 167 11.02 -44.34 12.71
CA SER A 167 12.10 -43.47 13.21
C SER A 167 12.83 -42.74 12.09
N ILE A 168 12.07 -42.15 11.16
CA ILE A 168 12.61 -41.26 10.12
C ILE A 168 12.53 -39.83 10.64
N ARG A 169 13.65 -39.10 10.58
CA ARG A 169 13.70 -37.66 10.84
C ARG A 169 13.92 -36.95 9.52
N CYS A 170 13.16 -35.88 9.28
CA CYS A 170 13.22 -35.12 8.04
C CYS A 170 13.15 -33.62 8.33
N ASN A 171 13.91 -32.86 7.55
CA ASN A 171 13.70 -31.43 7.39
C ASN A 171 13.53 -31.14 5.90
N ALA A 172 12.67 -30.20 5.57
CA ALA A 172 12.36 -29.87 4.20
C ALA A 172 12.18 -28.37 4.06
N THR A 173 12.48 -27.88 2.88
CA THR A 173 12.51 -26.46 2.60
C THR A 173 11.99 -26.16 1.19
N LEU A 174 11.38 -24.98 1.04
CA LEU A 174 10.90 -24.50 -0.24
C LEU A 174 12.02 -23.75 -0.97
N ILE A 175 12.17 -24.06 -2.25
CA ILE A 175 12.95 -23.28 -3.21
C ILE A 175 11.96 -22.83 -4.28
N CYS A 176 11.72 -21.52 -4.35
CA CYS A 176 10.92 -20.90 -5.40
C CYS A 176 11.86 -20.49 -6.54
N ASP A 177 11.47 -20.73 -7.80
CA ASP A 177 12.28 -20.29 -8.93
C ASP A 177 12.17 -18.75 -9.06
N ASP A 178 13.31 -18.05 -9.13
CA ASP A 178 13.39 -16.58 -9.16
C ASP A 178 12.87 -15.94 -10.46
N ASP A 179 12.53 -16.72 -11.50
CA ASP A 179 12.13 -16.19 -12.81
C ASP A 179 10.59 -16.06 -12.98
N ASP A 180 9.80 -16.79 -12.19
CA ASP A 180 8.35 -16.84 -12.33
C ASP A 180 7.69 -15.97 -11.26
N ALA A 181 7.34 -14.74 -11.62
CA ALA A 181 6.70 -13.77 -10.74
C ALA A 181 5.23 -14.09 -10.35
N ASP A 182 4.82 -15.35 -10.48
CA ASP A 182 3.51 -15.89 -10.09
C ASP A 182 3.60 -16.53 -8.69
N ALA A 183 2.74 -16.09 -7.77
CA ALA A 183 2.61 -16.63 -6.41
C ALA A 183 2.22 -18.12 -6.38
N ASP A 184 1.72 -18.65 -7.50
CA ASP A 184 1.39 -20.07 -7.73
C ASP A 184 2.30 -20.75 -8.77
N GLY A 185 3.39 -20.07 -9.18
CA GLY A 185 4.42 -20.59 -10.07
C GLY A 185 5.14 -21.84 -9.55
N PRO A 186 6.01 -22.46 -10.36
CA PRO A 186 6.71 -23.68 -9.99
C PRO A 186 7.53 -23.51 -8.71
N PHE A 187 7.71 -24.61 -7.99
CA PHE A 187 8.53 -24.69 -6.79
C PHE A 187 9.22 -26.03 -6.72
N ARG A 188 10.25 -26.06 -5.90
CA ARG A 188 10.92 -27.27 -5.47
C ARG A 188 10.78 -27.44 -3.97
N VAL A 189 10.56 -28.68 -3.55
CA VAL A 189 10.69 -29.07 -2.14
C VAL A 189 12.00 -29.83 -2.03
N ALA A 190 12.98 -29.24 -1.36
CA ALA A 190 14.24 -29.90 -1.04
C ALA A 190 14.11 -30.51 0.35
N ALA A 191 14.20 -31.83 0.44
CA ALA A 191 14.03 -32.58 1.68
C ALA A 191 15.29 -33.39 1.98
N VAL A 192 15.76 -33.28 3.21
CA VAL A 192 16.85 -34.10 3.75
C VAL A 192 16.28 -35.02 4.81
N TYR A 193 16.65 -36.28 4.73
CA TYR A 193 16.14 -37.33 5.59
C TYR A 193 17.28 -38.10 6.26
N THR A 194 17.00 -38.64 7.43
CA THR A 194 17.87 -39.58 8.15
C THR A 194 17.03 -40.65 8.85
N THR A 195 17.62 -41.83 9.04
CA THR A 195 17.01 -42.91 9.83
C THR A 195 17.79 -43.07 11.13
N VAL A 196 17.08 -43.36 12.23
CA VAL A 196 17.71 -43.60 13.54
C VAL A 196 18.61 -44.85 13.53
N THR A 197 18.40 -45.78 12.58
CA THR A 197 19.07 -47.08 12.50
C THR A 197 20.30 -47.13 11.58
N ASP A 198 20.44 -46.27 10.57
CA ASP A 198 21.54 -46.33 9.58
C ASP A 198 22.78 -45.49 9.96
N GLY A 199 23.01 -45.22 11.25
CA GLY A 199 24.29 -44.68 11.72
C GLY A 199 24.60 -43.23 11.32
N GLY A 200 23.60 -42.38 11.08
CA GLY A 200 23.80 -40.96 10.77
C GLY A 200 23.93 -40.62 9.29
N ARG A 201 23.67 -41.58 8.40
CA ARG A 201 23.59 -41.33 6.95
C ARG A 201 22.42 -40.41 6.61
N LEU A 202 22.71 -39.37 5.83
CA LEU A 202 21.71 -38.48 5.24
C LEU A 202 21.43 -38.86 3.79
N PHE A 203 20.20 -38.59 3.35
CA PHE A 203 19.87 -38.57 1.93
C PHE A 203 19.06 -37.32 1.59
N GLY A 204 19.42 -36.66 0.50
CA GLY A 204 18.69 -35.54 -0.08
C GLY A 204 17.76 -36.00 -1.20
N ALA A 205 16.58 -35.41 -1.28
CA ALA A 205 15.67 -35.57 -2.41
C ALA A 205 15.04 -34.22 -2.74
N ALA A 206 14.77 -33.98 -4.02
CA ALA A 206 14.04 -32.79 -4.43
C ALA A 206 12.84 -33.14 -5.31
N PHE A 207 11.70 -32.56 -4.95
CA PHE A 207 10.49 -32.60 -5.75
C PHE A 207 10.42 -31.35 -6.61
N LEU A 208 10.04 -31.48 -7.88
CA LEU A 208 9.78 -30.35 -8.78
C LEU A 208 8.29 -30.30 -9.12
N SER A 209 7.62 -29.20 -8.78
CA SER A 209 6.17 -29.08 -8.99
C SER A 209 5.79 -29.05 -10.47
N ARG A 210 6.66 -28.52 -11.35
CA ARG A 210 6.43 -28.45 -12.80
C ARG A 210 6.29 -29.83 -13.44
N THR A 211 7.07 -30.81 -12.98
CA THR A 211 7.03 -32.19 -13.51
C THR A 211 6.18 -33.12 -12.64
N GLY A 212 5.85 -32.71 -11.41
CA GLY A 212 5.18 -33.55 -10.43
C GLY A 212 6.01 -34.76 -9.99
N ARG A 213 7.33 -34.75 -10.28
CA ARG A 213 8.21 -35.88 -10.04
C ARG A 213 9.26 -35.53 -8.98
N TRP A 214 9.60 -36.53 -8.19
CA TRP A 214 10.84 -36.51 -7.44
C TRP A 214 11.97 -36.79 -8.41
N THR A 215 12.91 -35.86 -8.48
CA THR A 215 14.21 -36.17 -9.02
C THR A 215 14.98 -36.78 -7.87
N THR A 216 15.42 -38.02 -8.03
CA THR A 216 16.26 -38.71 -7.07
C THR A 216 17.61 -38.87 -7.73
N ALA A 217 18.61 -38.14 -7.26
CA ALA A 217 19.98 -38.35 -7.67
C ALA A 217 20.59 -39.58 -6.98
N PRO A 218 21.73 -40.09 -7.49
CA PRO A 218 22.56 -41.03 -6.75
C PRO A 218 22.77 -40.56 -5.31
N GLN A 219 22.72 -41.52 -4.38
CA GLN A 219 22.77 -41.28 -2.94
C GLN A 219 24.09 -40.56 -2.58
N VAL A 220 24.00 -39.28 -2.22
CA VAL A 220 25.12 -38.55 -1.63
C VAL A 220 25.02 -38.72 -0.12
N PHE A 221 25.96 -39.50 0.42
CA PHE A 221 26.07 -39.76 1.84
C PHE A 221 27.01 -38.76 2.48
N VAL A 222 26.59 -38.24 3.63
CA VAL A 222 27.45 -37.52 4.55
C VAL A 222 27.44 -38.30 5.85
N ASP A 223 28.62 -38.69 6.33
CA ASP A 223 28.76 -39.31 7.65
C ASP A 223 28.68 -38.24 8.72
N LEU A 224 27.77 -38.43 9.67
CA LEU A 224 27.52 -37.49 10.75
C LEU A 224 27.43 -38.21 12.10
N PRO A 225 27.64 -37.50 13.22
CA PRO A 225 27.53 -38.07 14.55
C PRO A 225 26.15 -38.69 14.82
N ARG A 226 26.07 -39.81 15.54
CA ARG A 226 24.79 -40.48 15.88
C ARG A 226 23.86 -39.53 16.66
N GLY A 227 22.54 -39.61 16.39
CA GLY A 227 21.51 -38.92 17.19
C GLY A 227 20.99 -37.59 16.64
N ILE A 228 21.35 -37.23 15.42
CA ILE A 228 21.00 -35.95 14.75
C ILE A 228 19.51 -35.70 14.72
N ASP A 229 19.09 -34.56 15.27
CA ASP A 229 17.73 -34.08 15.06
C ASP A 229 17.72 -33.04 13.94
N LEU A 230 17.15 -33.41 12.80
CA LEU A 230 16.95 -32.48 11.69
C LEU A 230 15.72 -31.59 11.92
N ARG A 231 14.86 -31.88 12.91
CA ARG A 231 13.54 -31.25 13.03
C ARG A 231 13.62 -29.78 13.44
N GLY A 232 12.83 -28.94 12.76
CA GLY A 232 12.28 -27.71 13.32
C GLY A 232 13.16 -26.46 13.31
N GLU A 233 14.42 -26.53 12.86
CA GLU A 233 15.20 -25.30 12.62
C GLU A 233 14.94 -24.76 11.21
N PRO A 234 14.58 -23.45 11.07
CA PRO A 234 14.48 -22.79 9.79
C PRO A 234 15.80 -22.90 9.01
N SER A 235 15.69 -23.30 7.76
CA SER A 235 16.80 -23.35 6.82
C SER A 235 17.05 -21.97 6.18
N ALA A 236 18.17 -21.83 5.48
CA ALA A 236 18.42 -20.74 4.55
C ALA A 236 18.57 -21.29 3.13
N VAL A 237 18.19 -20.52 2.11
CA VAL A 237 18.41 -20.87 0.70
C VAL A 237 19.16 -19.74 0.01
N VAL A 238 20.21 -20.11 -0.73
CA VAL A 238 20.99 -19.19 -1.56
C VAL A 238 21.18 -19.85 -2.93
N GLY A 239 20.62 -19.24 -3.97
CA GLY A 239 20.53 -19.86 -5.30
C GLY A 239 19.77 -21.18 -5.23
N SER A 240 20.34 -22.24 -5.81
CA SER A 240 19.79 -23.60 -5.79
C SER A 240 20.22 -24.44 -4.57
N THR A 241 20.94 -23.85 -3.60
CA THR A 241 21.45 -24.57 -2.43
C THR A 241 20.62 -24.30 -1.17
N ALA A 242 20.17 -25.38 -0.52
CA ALA A 242 19.51 -25.39 0.77
C ALA A 242 20.51 -25.63 1.91
N TYR A 243 20.51 -24.74 2.90
CA TYR A 243 21.37 -24.81 4.07
C TYR A 243 20.55 -25.14 5.31
N LEU A 244 20.86 -26.26 5.94
CA LEU A 244 20.18 -26.75 7.13
C LEU A 244 21.14 -26.85 8.30
N SER A 245 20.62 -26.60 9.48
CA SER A 245 21.35 -26.86 10.71
C SER A 245 21.25 -28.35 11.06
N ALA A 246 22.40 -29.01 11.20
CA ALA A 246 22.46 -30.41 11.63
C ALA A 246 22.84 -30.53 13.12
N TYR A 247 23.60 -29.57 13.64
CA TYR A 247 23.99 -29.45 15.05
C TYR A 247 24.26 -27.98 15.41
N SER A 248 24.41 -27.68 16.71
CA SER A 248 24.76 -26.35 17.22
C SER A 248 26.04 -25.75 16.61
N TYR A 249 26.90 -26.56 15.99
CA TYR A 249 28.16 -26.17 15.38
C TYR A 249 28.31 -26.57 13.90
N LEU A 250 27.35 -27.29 13.31
CA LEU A 250 27.48 -27.86 11.96
C LEU A 250 26.34 -27.44 11.04
N VAL A 251 26.70 -27.01 9.83
CA VAL A 251 25.77 -26.67 8.76
C VAL A 251 25.91 -27.68 7.63
N LEU A 252 24.76 -28.13 7.12
CA LEU A 252 24.62 -28.97 5.95
C LEU A 252 24.21 -28.09 4.76
N ALA A 253 24.95 -28.15 3.66
CA ALA A 253 24.54 -27.60 2.37
C ALA A 253 24.08 -28.74 1.46
N PHE A 254 22.91 -28.58 0.85
CA PHE A 254 22.37 -29.46 -0.17
C PHE A 254 22.12 -28.64 -1.44
N ASP A 255 22.98 -28.81 -2.43
CA ASP A 255 22.80 -28.23 -3.76
C ASP A 255 21.85 -29.13 -4.56
N VAL A 256 20.68 -28.59 -4.87
CA VAL A 256 19.58 -29.32 -5.52
C VAL A 256 19.79 -29.44 -7.03
N GLU A 257 20.60 -28.56 -7.62
CA GLU A 257 20.84 -28.52 -9.05
C GLU A 257 21.97 -29.46 -9.44
N HIS A 258 23.09 -29.40 -8.70
CA HIS A 258 24.25 -30.26 -8.91
C HIS A 258 24.19 -31.57 -8.10
N TRP A 259 23.18 -31.72 -7.23
CA TRP A 259 22.99 -32.90 -6.38
C TRP A 259 24.17 -33.22 -5.49
N THR A 260 24.74 -32.20 -4.85
CA THR A 260 25.87 -32.38 -3.93
C THR A 260 25.46 -32.05 -2.50
N MET A 261 26.07 -32.74 -1.54
CA MET A 261 25.90 -32.46 -0.12
C MET A 261 27.26 -32.23 0.51
N ALA A 262 27.38 -31.16 1.27
CA ALA A 262 28.60 -30.79 1.97
C ALA A 262 28.28 -30.35 3.40
N THR A 263 29.25 -30.48 4.29
CA THR A 263 29.14 -29.94 5.65
C THR A 263 30.30 -29.03 5.97
N PHE A 264 30.04 -28.07 6.86
CA PHE A 264 31.03 -27.12 7.32
C PHE A 264 30.63 -26.57 8.68
N GLN A 265 31.61 -26.04 9.41
CA GLN A 265 31.39 -25.54 10.77
C GLN A 265 30.76 -24.14 10.76
N ARG A 266 29.99 -23.84 11.82
CA ARG A 266 29.50 -22.49 12.14
C ARG A 266 30.64 -21.60 12.65
N PRO A 267 30.47 -20.25 12.66
CA PRO A 267 31.44 -19.37 13.29
C PRO A 267 31.61 -19.73 14.79
N PRO A 268 32.84 -19.65 15.33
CA PRO A 268 33.05 -19.84 16.77
C PRO A 268 32.30 -18.77 17.57
N ARG A 269 31.80 -19.14 18.76
CA ARG A 269 31.10 -18.24 19.69
C ARG A 269 29.87 -17.53 19.09
N CYS A 270 29.16 -18.19 18.17
CA CYS A 270 27.94 -17.65 17.59
C CYS A 270 26.69 -17.73 18.49
N GLY A 271 26.80 -18.36 19.66
CA GLY A 271 25.69 -18.47 20.63
C GLY A 271 24.47 -19.19 20.05
N ASN A 272 23.27 -18.71 20.39
CA ASN A 272 22.05 -19.19 19.74
C ASN A 272 21.92 -18.52 18.36
N ALA A 273 22.10 -19.30 17.30
CA ALA A 273 22.21 -18.77 15.95
C ALA A 273 21.26 -19.41 14.93
N ARG A 274 20.93 -18.63 13.89
CA ARG A 274 20.09 -19.00 12.75
C ARG A 274 20.79 -18.66 11.45
N LEU A 275 20.62 -19.53 10.46
CA LEU A 275 21.08 -19.29 9.09
C LEU A 275 20.11 -18.32 8.41
N MET A 276 20.64 -17.50 7.52
CA MET A 276 19.84 -16.57 6.72
C MET A 276 20.55 -16.29 5.38
N LYS A 277 19.87 -15.65 4.45
CA LYS A 277 20.48 -15.05 3.27
C LYS A 277 20.81 -13.59 3.60
N THR A 278 22.02 -13.13 3.26
CA THR A 278 22.43 -11.75 3.58
C THR A 278 21.84 -10.75 2.56
N ARG A 279 21.45 -9.58 3.06
CA ARG A 279 20.90 -8.50 2.25
C ARG A 279 22.01 -7.85 1.40
N GLY A 280 21.76 -7.74 0.08
CA GLY A 280 22.61 -7.00 -0.86
C GLY A 280 23.57 -7.87 -1.67
N ASP A 281 24.46 -8.59 -1.00
CA ASP A 281 25.41 -9.55 -1.59
C ASP A 281 24.77 -10.93 -1.86
N GLY A 282 23.69 -11.27 -1.17
CA GLY A 282 22.90 -12.47 -1.43
C GLY A 282 23.63 -13.77 -1.11
N VAL A 283 24.61 -13.72 -0.21
CA VAL A 283 25.40 -14.89 0.20
C VAL A 283 24.79 -15.55 1.43
N LEU A 284 25.36 -16.69 1.85
CA LEU A 284 24.94 -17.35 3.09
C LEU A 284 25.38 -16.50 4.29
N GLY A 285 24.42 -16.17 5.15
CA GLY A 285 24.64 -15.47 6.41
C GLY A 285 24.28 -16.32 7.62
N LEU A 286 24.71 -15.84 8.78
CA LEU A 286 24.33 -16.37 10.08
C LEU A 286 24.13 -15.21 11.03
N VAL A 287 23.03 -15.23 11.77
CA VAL A 287 22.77 -14.29 12.86
C VAL A 287 22.80 -15.05 14.17
N GLY A 288 23.50 -14.54 15.17
CA GLY A 288 23.68 -15.20 16.46
C GLY A 288 23.53 -14.23 17.61
N ALA A 289 22.86 -14.67 18.66
CA ALA A 289 22.74 -13.94 19.91
C ALA A 289 23.60 -14.60 20.99
N LEU A 290 24.35 -13.77 21.68
CA LEU A 290 25.07 -14.13 22.89
C LEU A 290 24.83 -13.00 23.90
N GLU A 291 24.23 -13.33 25.05
CA GLU A 291 23.80 -12.34 26.05
C GLU A 291 22.85 -11.30 25.42
N LEU A 292 23.17 -10.00 25.50
CA LEU A 292 22.42 -8.90 24.88
C LEU A 292 23.05 -8.43 23.57
N THR A 293 23.94 -9.21 22.96
CA THR A 293 24.62 -8.85 21.71
C THR A 293 24.14 -9.73 20.57
N VAL A 294 23.72 -9.09 19.47
CA VAL A 294 23.41 -9.75 18.19
C VAL A 294 24.57 -9.55 17.23
N ARG A 295 25.08 -10.64 16.66
CA ARG A 295 26.18 -10.64 15.70
C ARG A 295 25.71 -11.22 14.38
N LEU A 296 26.20 -10.62 13.29
CA LEU A 296 25.83 -10.97 11.92
C LEU A 296 27.10 -11.36 11.16
N TRP A 297 27.13 -12.58 10.64
CA TRP A 297 28.20 -13.12 9.83
C TRP A 297 27.74 -13.32 8.39
N ALA A 298 28.65 -13.12 7.44
CA ALA A 298 28.50 -13.52 6.05
C ALA A 298 29.55 -14.58 5.73
N ARG A 299 29.20 -15.54 4.86
CA ARG A 299 30.13 -16.54 4.38
C ARG A 299 30.74 -16.10 3.06
N GLU A 300 32.04 -15.88 3.07
CA GLU A 300 32.84 -15.56 1.90
C GLU A 300 33.71 -16.77 1.50
N ALA A 301 34.44 -16.67 0.37
CA ALA A 301 35.28 -17.75 -0.14
C ALA A 301 36.31 -18.27 0.88
N GLY A 302 36.75 -17.43 1.83
CA GLY A 302 37.70 -17.78 2.90
C GLY A 302 37.08 -18.25 4.22
N GLY A 303 35.75 -18.32 4.34
CA GLY A 303 35.06 -18.71 5.58
C GLY A 303 34.09 -17.66 6.10
N TRP A 304 33.82 -17.68 7.40
CA TRP A 304 32.87 -16.76 8.04
C TRP A 304 33.51 -15.42 8.38
N VAL A 305 32.91 -14.33 7.91
CA VAL A 305 33.33 -12.96 8.19
C VAL A 305 32.27 -12.28 9.04
N LEU A 306 32.65 -11.73 10.19
CA LEU A 306 31.76 -10.93 11.03
C LEU A 306 31.52 -9.58 10.34
N ARG A 307 30.27 -9.30 9.97
CA ARG A 307 29.84 -8.08 9.27
C ARG A 307 29.44 -6.98 10.23
N SER A 308 28.68 -7.32 11.27
CA SER A 308 28.22 -6.34 12.24
C SER A 308 27.93 -6.97 13.58
N THR A 309 27.98 -6.13 14.61
CA THR A 309 27.65 -6.44 15.99
C THR A 309 26.72 -5.35 16.50
N VAL A 310 25.62 -5.73 17.13
CA VAL A 310 24.60 -4.84 17.68
C VAL A 310 24.40 -5.15 19.15
N GLU A 311 24.53 -4.14 20.00
CA GLU A 311 24.19 -4.22 21.42
C GLU A 311 22.72 -3.87 21.62
N LEU A 312 21.94 -4.81 22.16
CA LEU A 312 20.52 -4.62 22.40
C LEU A 312 20.25 -3.78 23.65
N SER A 313 21.23 -3.61 24.54
CA SER A 313 21.14 -2.73 25.72
C SER A 313 20.89 -1.26 25.35
N ASP A 314 21.34 -0.84 24.17
CA ASP A 314 21.16 0.53 23.67
C ASP A 314 19.73 0.78 23.18
N MET A 315 18.95 -0.28 22.95
CA MET A 315 17.58 -0.21 22.50
C MET A 315 16.64 0.01 23.68
N GLY A 316 15.95 1.15 23.71
CA GLY A 316 15.12 1.56 24.85
C GLY A 316 14.08 0.53 25.33
N LEU A 317 13.58 -0.35 24.46
CA LEU A 317 12.61 -1.40 24.81
C LEU A 317 13.22 -2.64 25.50
N LEU A 318 14.54 -2.85 25.40
CA LEU A 318 15.26 -4.01 25.97
C LEU A 318 16.30 -3.62 27.02
N ARG A 319 16.41 -2.32 27.33
CA ARG A 319 17.40 -1.77 28.27
C ARG A 319 17.34 -2.42 29.66
N ASP A 320 16.15 -2.80 30.12
CA ASP A 320 15.92 -3.35 31.45
C ASP A 320 16.04 -4.88 31.54
N LEU A 321 16.47 -5.55 30.46
CA LEU A 321 16.70 -7.00 30.50
C LEU A 321 17.95 -7.34 31.34
N PRO A 322 17.92 -8.44 32.12
CA PRO A 322 19.08 -8.88 32.87
C PRO A 322 20.21 -9.28 31.90
N SER A 323 21.45 -8.93 32.25
CA SER A 323 22.62 -9.30 31.44
C SER A 323 23.01 -10.78 31.59
N ALA A 324 22.60 -11.42 32.69
CA ALA A 324 22.91 -12.82 33.00
C ALA A 324 21.73 -13.77 32.69
N PRO A 325 21.99 -15.04 32.34
CA PRO A 325 20.95 -16.06 32.20
C PRO A 325 20.19 -16.31 33.51
N LEU A 326 18.88 -16.55 33.41
CA LEU A 326 18.01 -16.78 34.57
C LEU A 326 17.67 -18.27 34.75
N PRO A 327 17.45 -18.73 35.99
CA PRO A 327 17.02 -20.11 36.25
C PRO A 327 15.60 -20.36 35.72
N SER A 328 15.39 -21.54 35.13
CA SER A 328 14.10 -21.96 34.56
C SER A 328 13.50 -23.14 35.31
N SER A 329 12.16 -23.20 35.37
CA SER A 329 11.42 -24.36 35.83
C SER A 329 11.27 -25.47 34.76
N ASP A 330 11.65 -25.19 33.50
CA ASP A 330 11.65 -26.21 32.44
C ASP A 330 12.95 -27.02 32.50
N ALA A 331 12.82 -28.31 32.82
CA ALA A 331 13.95 -29.24 32.92
C ALA A 331 14.77 -29.36 31.62
N ARG A 332 14.23 -28.96 30.46
CA ARG A 332 14.94 -28.94 29.17
C ARG A 332 15.89 -27.75 29.03
N PHE A 333 15.63 -26.64 29.73
CA PHE A 333 16.37 -25.38 29.60
C PHE A 333 16.64 -24.78 30.98
N PRO A 334 17.54 -25.37 31.80
CA PRO A 334 17.74 -24.97 33.20
C PRO A 334 18.21 -23.51 33.38
N LEU A 335 18.83 -22.93 32.35
CA LEU A 335 19.18 -21.51 32.29
C LEU A 335 18.63 -20.89 30.99
N LEU A 336 17.83 -19.84 31.13
CA LEU A 336 17.25 -19.08 30.02
C LEU A 336 18.15 -17.88 29.70
N PRO A 337 18.65 -17.75 28.47
CA PRO A 337 19.38 -16.56 28.06
C PRO A 337 18.43 -15.34 28.02
N PRO A 338 18.96 -14.12 28.21
CA PRO A 338 18.12 -12.92 28.21
C PRO A 338 17.46 -12.64 26.85
N VAL A 339 18.14 -13.03 25.76
CA VAL A 339 17.62 -12.99 24.39
C VAL A 339 17.93 -14.30 23.67
N LYS A 340 16.97 -14.81 22.90
CA LYS A 340 17.12 -15.99 22.02
C LYS A 340 16.60 -15.67 20.62
N ILE A 341 17.31 -16.07 19.57
CA ILE A 341 16.84 -15.92 18.19
C ILE A 341 15.94 -17.11 17.83
N ILE A 342 14.66 -16.83 17.61
CA ILE A 342 13.64 -17.86 17.37
C ILE A 342 13.21 -17.96 15.90
N GLY A 343 13.56 -16.99 15.05
CA GLY A 343 13.33 -17.05 13.61
C GLY A 343 13.95 -15.88 12.85
N VAL A 344 14.13 -16.04 11.54
CA VAL A 344 14.67 -15.01 10.65
C VAL A 344 13.85 -15.01 9.36
N ALA A 345 13.51 -13.82 8.85
CA ALA A 345 12.82 -13.67 7.58
C ALA A 345 13.73 -14.04 6.40
N GLU A 346 13.13 -14.44 5.28
CA GLU A 346 13.81 -15.02 4.11
C GLU A 346 14.98 -14.17 3.59
N GLU A 347 14.82 -12.84 3.56
CA GLU A 347 15.83 -11.89 3.08
C GLU A 347 16.73 -11.31 4.21
N GLY A 348 16.64 -11.86 5.42
CA GLY A 348 17.48 -11.46 6.56
C GLY A 348 17.19 -10.04 7.09
N ASP A 349 16.07 -9.44 6.70
CA ASP A 349 15.67 -8.08 7.03
C ASP A 349 15.00 -7.97 8.40
N ALA A 350 14.37 -9.03 8.87
CA ALA A 350 13.75 -9.13 10.18
C ALA A 350 14.22 -10.37 10.96
N VAL A 351 14.66 -10.15 12.20
CA VAL A 351 15.11 -11.17 13.16
C VAL A 351 14.12 -11.21 14.32
N PHE A 352 13.61 -12.39 14.67
CA PHE A 352 12.67 -12.55 15.77
C PHE A 352 13.41 -12.98 17.04
N LEU A 353 13.30 -12.14 18.05
CA LEU A 353 13.96 -12.25 19.35
C LEU A 353 12.92 -12.65 20.40
N TRP A 354 13.12 -13.80 21.02
CA TRP A 354 12.40 -14.18 22.24
C TRP A 354 13.11 -13.57 23.45
N THR A 355 12.32 -13.02 24.37
CA THR A 355 12.75 -12.47 25.65
C THR A 355 11.70 -12.77 26.71
N MET A 356 12.00 -12.50 27.98
CA MET A 356 11.01 -12.62 29.06
C MET A 356 9.86 -11.61 28.96
N LEU A 357 10.06 -10.49 28.24
CA LEU A 357 9.06 -9.43 28.06
C LEU A 357 8.08 -9.72 26.91
N GLY A 358 8.42 -10.67 26.04
CA GLY A 358 7.69 -10.93 24.81
C GLY A 358 8.60 -11.35 23.65
N ILE A 359 8.00 -11.56 22.48
CA ILE A 359 8.69 -11.72 21.21
C ILE A 359 8.79 -10.35 20.54
N PHE A 360 9.99 -10.01 20.10
CA PHE A 360 10.32 -8.79 19.38
C PHE A 360 10.76 -9.11 17.96
N MET A 361 10.37 -8.27 17.02
CA MET A 361 10.92 -8.22 15.68
C MET A 361 11.98 -7.12 15.65
N PHE A 362 13.21 -7.49 15.32
CA PHE A 362 14.37 -6.63 15.21
C PHE A 362 14.80 -6.54 13.74
N CYS A 363 14.94 -5.33 13.22
CA CYS A 363 15.38 -5.08 11.85
C CYS A 363 16.81 -4.54 11.86
N PRO A 364 17.85 -5.36 11.60
CA PRO A 364 19.24 -4.93 11.78
C PRO A 364 19.68 -3.77 10.90
N GLY A 365 19.05 -3.59 9.74
CA GLY A 365 19.38 -2.51 8.81
C GLY A 365 18.82 -1.14 9.19
N SER A 366 17.64 -1.08 9.82
CA SER A 366 17.01 0.17 10.29
C SER A 366 17.24 0.42 11.79
N MET A 367 17.79 -0.56 12.50
CA MET A 367 17.91 -0.55 13.97
C MET A 367 16.54 -0.42 14.66
N GLU A 368 15.46 -0.76 13.97
CA GLU A 368 14.11 -0.72 14.50
C GLU A 368 13.82 -2.00 15.31
N LEU A 369 13.17 -1.81 16.45
CA LEU A 369 12.75 -2.90 17.33
C LEU A 369 11.28 -2.74 17.68
N LYS A 370 10.50 -3.80 17.47
CA LYS A 370 9.05 -3.80 17.69
C LYS A 370 8.60 -5.04 18.45
N LYS A 371 7.85 -4.87 19.53
CA LYS A 371 7.18 -5.99 20.23
C LYS A 371 6.05 -6.54 19.36
N VAL A 372 6.05 -7.85 19.09
CA VAL A 372 5.07 -8.51 18.20
C VAL A 372 4.20 -9.55 18.91
N CYS A 373 4.62 -10.09 20.04
CA CYS A 373 3.82 -11.02 20.83
C CYS A 373 4.13 -10.87 22.32
N GLU A 374 3.11 -10.83 23.17
CA GLU A 374 3.29 -10.85 24.63
C GLU A 374 3.40 -12.27 25.17
N GLU A 375 2.71 -13.21 24.52
CA GLU A 375 2.68 -14.61 24.91
C GLU A 375 3.95 -15.32 24.42
N THR A 376 4.75 -15.82 25.37
CA THR A 376 6.03 -16.47 25.10
C THR A 376 6.03 -17.95 25.48
N ARG A 377 4.98 -18.40 26.18
CA ARG A 377 4.81 -19.80 26.59
C ARG A 377 4.56 -20.65 25.35
N ASP A 378 5.25 -21.78 25.26
CA ASP A 378 5.14 -22.78 24.19
C ASP A 378 5.56 -22.33 22.78
N ILE A 379 6.25 -21.18 22.63
CA ILE A 379 6.82 -20.71 21.35
C ILE A 379 8.34 -20.89 21.37
N GLU A 380 8.80 -22.05 20.91
CA GLU A 380 10.24 -22.34 20.83
C GLU A 380 10.90 -21.80 19.55
N MET A 381 10.16 -21.81 18.44
CA MET A 381 10.61 -21.49 17.09
C MET A 381 9.49 -20.82 16.29
N VAL A 382 9.87 -19.90 15.42
CA VAL A 382 8.93 -19.21 14.52
C VAL A 382 9.44 -19.27 13.08
N HIS A 383 8.49 -19.35 12.14
CA HIS A 383 8.70 -19.29 10.71
C HIS A 383 8.09 -17.98 10.22
N PRO A 384 8.90 -16.91 10.08
CA PRO A 384 8.42 -15.62 9.61
C PRO A 384 7.76 -15.76 8.25
N TYR A 385 6.63 -15.11 8.09
CA TYR A 385 5.83 -15.17 6.88
C TYR A 385 5.74 -13.78 6.28
N ALA A 386 6.48 -13.57 5.21
CA ALA A 386 6.47 -12.37 4.40
C ALA A 386 5.63 -12.61 3.15
N SER A 387 4.30 -12.66 3.30
CA SER A 387 3.40 -12.33 2.19
C SER A 387 3.14 -10.83 2.31
N PHE A 388 3.32 -10.00 1.29
CA PHE A 388 2.72 -10.08 -0.03
C PHE A 388 3.77 -9.86 -1.13
N TYR A 389 4.34 -11.02 -1.51
CA TYR A 389 5.03 -11.35 -2.75
C TYR A 389 6.45 -10.80 -2.95
N VAL A 390 7.40 -11.67 -3.28
CA VAL A 390 8.87 -11.45 -3.25
C VAL A 390 9.41 -10.79 -4.53
N PRO A 391 10.31 -9.78 -4.48
CA PRO A 391 10.92 -9.19 -5.67
C PRO A 391 11.84 -10.19 -6.38
N THR A 392 11.81 -10.24 -7.71
CA THR A 392 12.86 -10.89 -8.50
C THR A 392 13.84 -9.81 -8.96
N ARG A 393 15.12 -10.04 -8.68
CA ARG A 393 16.19 -9.07 -8.91
C ARG A 393 16.57 -9.11 -10.39
N ASN A 394 15.94 -8.29 -11.20
CA ASN A 394 16.54 -7.84 -12.46
C ASN A 394 16.36 -6.33 -12.62
N SER A 395 17.34 -5.61 -12.08
CA SER A 395 17.60 -4.22 -12.43
C SER A 395 18.01 -4.15 -13.89
N ARG A 396 17.03 -3.87 -14.77
CA ARG A 396 17.20 -3.15 -16.05
C ARG A 396 15.81 -2.88 -16.66
N SER A 397 15.45 -1.60 -16.64
CA SER A 397 14.41 -0.95 -17.44
C SER A 397 13.07 -1.68 -17.59
N CYS A 398 12.05 -1.28 -16.84
CA CYS A 398 10.69 -1.33 -17.37
C CYS A 398 9.93 -0.05 -17.00
N SER A 399 9.38 0.56 -18.04
CA SER A 399 8.87 1.92 -18.13
C SER A 399 7.53 2.13 -17.44
N ARG A 400 7.39 3.35 -16.88
CA ARG A 400 6.18 4.02 -16.36
C ARG A 400 4.94 3.89 -17.30
N HIS A 401 3.75 4.12 -16.71
CA HIS A 401 2.45 4.56 -17.30
C HIS A 401 1.36 3.48 -17.47
N GLY A 402 0.36 3.47 -16.57
CA GLY A 402 -0.88 2.67 -16.71
C GLY A 402 -2.15 3.51 -16.55
N GLY A 403 -2.46 3.99 -15.33
CA GLY A 403 -3.76 4.63 -15.05
C GLY A 403 -3.97 6.08 -15.52
N SER A 404 -3.06 6.67 -16.32
CA SER A 404 -3.16 8.08 -16.72
C SER A 404 -3.76 8.32 -18.10
N ARG A 405 -4.10 7.28 -18.89
CA ARG A 405 -4.48 7.48 -20.31
C ARG A 405 -5.97 7.82 -20.54
N GLU A 406 -6.92 7.21 -19.84
CA GLU A 406 -8.36 7.35 -20.14
C GLU A 406 -8.93 8.77 -19.91
N GLN A 407 -8.48 9.49 -18.89
CA GLN A 407 -9.01 10.85 -18.59
C GLN A 407 -8.25 12.00 -19.28
N ARG A 408 -7.20 11.72 -20.05
CA ARG A 408 -6.43 12.76 -20.77
C ARG A 408 -7.29 13.63 -21.70
N PRO A 409 -8.22 13.05 -22.49
CA PRO A 409 -9.07 13.85 -23.38
C PRO A 409 -9.93 14.85 -22.60
N LEU A 410 -10.57 14.41 -21.51
CA LEU A 410 -11.42 15.26 -20.67
C LEU A 410 -10.65 16.42 -20.03
N ARG A 411 -9.45 16.17 -19.52
CA ARG A 411 -8.59 17.22 -18.96
C ARG A 411 -8.17 18.23 -20.03
N ARG A 412 -7.77 17.73 -21.19
CA ARG A 412 -7.41 18.57 -22.33
C ARG A 412 -8.57 19.45 -22.80
N ASP A 413 -9.77 18.90 -22.84
CA ASP A 413 -10.97 19.64 -23.24
C ASP A 413 -11.39 20.70 -22.21
N ALA A 414 -11.27 20.39 -20.92
CA ALA A 414 -11.48 21.36 -19.85
C ALA A 414 -10.50 22.55 -19.95
N VAL A 415 -9.22 22.29 -20.19
CA VAL A 415 -8.20 23.34 -20.38
C VAL A 415 -8.46 24.14 -21.65
N ARG A 416 -8.83 23.50 -22.76
CA ARG A 416 -9.22 24.23 -23.98
C ARG A 416 -10.47 25.08 -23.77
N GLY A 417 -11.43 24.61 -22.98
CA GLY A 417 -12.60 25.38 -22.58
C GLY A 417 -12.20 26.64 -21.80
N LEU A 418 -11.30 26.49 -20.83
CA LEU A 418 -10.70 27.60 -20.08
C LEU A 418 -10.03 28.62 -21.00
N LEU A 419 -9.13 28.17 -21.89
CA LEU A 419 -8.41 29.05 -22.80
C LEU A 419 -9.34 29.77 -23.76
N ARG A 420 -10.34 29.10 -24.32
CA ARG A 420 -11.33 29.74 -25.20
C ARG A 420 -12.10 30.83 -24.47
N HIS A 421 -12.58 30.55 -23.26
CA HIS A 421 -13.31 31.53 -22.46
C HIS A 421 -12.46 32.79 -22.18
N VAL A 422 -11.19 32.59 -21.80
CA VAL A 422 -10.26 33.70 -21.55
C VAL A 422 -9.96 34.46 -22.85
N ALA A 423 -9.77 33.76 -23.98
CA ALA A 423 -9.51 34.38 -25.28
C ALA A 423 -10.71 35.19 -25.80
N GLU A 424 -11.95 34.73 -25.59
CA GLU A 424 -13.17 35.46 -25.93
C GLU A 424 -13.27 36.77 -25.14
N LEU A 425 -12.97 36.74 -23.83
CA LEU A 425 -12.89 37.95 -23.00
C LEU A 425 -11.75 38.88 -23.49
N ALA A 426 -10.59 38.32 -23.78
CA ALA A 426 -9.46 39.08 -24.33
C ALA A 426 -9.80 39.74 -25.68
N ALA A 427 -10.56 39.09 -26.56
CA ALA A 427 -10.97 39.62 -27.86
C ALA A 427 -12.06 40.70 -27.76
N ALA A 428 -13.03 40.53 -26.85
CA ALA A 428 -14.07 41.53 -26.59
C ALA A 428 -13.51 42.87 -26.11
N SER A 429 -12.27 42.88 -25.62
CA SER A 429 -11.53 44.05 -25.17
C SER A 429 -11.11 45.03 -26.29
N GLY A 430 -11.23 44.64 -27.56
CA GLY A 430 -10.87 45.47 -28.71
C GLY A 430 -11.76 46.70 -28.95
N GLY A 431 -12.86 46.85 -28.20
CA GLY A 431 -13.86 47.92 -28.34
C GLY A 431 -13.83 49.02 -27.27
N GLY A 432 -12.67 49.34 -26.69
CA GLY A 432 -12.48 50.52 -25.82
C GLY A 432 -12.57 50.29 -24.30
N GLY A 433 -12.87 49.07 -23.84
CA GLY A 433 -12.76 48.67 -22.44
C GLY A 433 -12.14 47.29 -22.32
N ALA A 434 -11.03 47.14 -21.58
CA ALA A 434 -10.42 45.83 -21.35
C ALA A 434 -11.35 44.95 -20.51
N ALA A 435 -11.84 43.84 -21.08
CA ALA A 435 -12.66 42.89 -20.37
C ALA A 435 -11.82 42.21 -19.29
N VAL A 436 -12.38 42.19 -18.08
CA VAL A 436 -11.71 41.69 -16.89
C VAL A 436 -12.06 40.23 -16.68
N VAL A 437 -11.05 39.39 -16.47
CA VAL A 437 -11.18 37.97 -16.18
C VAL A 437 -11.19 37.77 -14.67
N ASP A 438 -12.26 37.15 -14.16
CA ASP A 438 -12.29 36.55 -12.82
C ASP A 438 -11.57 35.19 -12.90
N VAL A 439 -10.32 35.16 -12.43
CA VAL A 439 -9.42 34.01 -12.61
C VAL A 439 -9.93 32.79 -11.84
N GLY A 440 -10.35 32.98 -10.58
CA GLY A 440 -10.91 31.92 -9.75
C GLY A 440 -12.17 31.32 -10.36
N ARG A 441 -13.08 32.15 -10.89
CA ARG A 441 -14.29 31.68 -11.59
C ARG A 441 -13.97 30.89 -12.85
N ALA A 442 -13.02 31.35 -13.65
CA ALA A 442 -12.62 30.66 -14.88
C ALA A 442 -12.02 29.28 -14.56
N ALA A 443 -11.11 29.21 -13.57
CA ALA A 443 -10.50 27.97 -13.10
C ALA A 443 -11.56 27.01 -12.51
N PHE A 444 -12.52 27.53 -11.73
CA PHE A 444 -13.62 26.73 -11.19
C PHE A 444 -14.44 26.09 -12.30
N ALA A 445 -14.83 26.87 -13.32
CA ALA A 445 -15.62 26.36 -14.44
C ALA A 445 -14.89 25.27 -15.23
N ALA A 446 -13.57 25.38 -15.38
CA ALA A 446 -12.75 24.35 -16.01
C ALA A 446 -12.75 23.05 -15.19
N MET A 447 -12.53 23.15 -13.88
CA MET A 447 -12.56 21.99 -12.98
C MET A 447 -13.95 21.35 -12.88
N ALA A 448 -15.00 22.16 -12.81
CA ALA A 448 -16.38 21.66 -12.84
C ALA A 448 -16.66 20.92 -14.15
N SER A 449 -16.27 21.46 -15.30
CA SER A 449 -16.44 20.79 -16.60
C SER A 449 -15.71 19.46 -16.68
N LEU A 450 -14.48 19.39 -16.17
CA LEU A 450 -13.72 18.14 -16.06
C LEU A 450 -14.46 17.11 -15.20
N LEU A 451 -14.88 17.50 -13.99
CA LEU A 451 -15.52 16.57 -13.06
C LEU A 451 -16.88 16.11 -13.58
N PHE A 452 -17.69 16.99 -14.18
CA PHE A 452 -18.96 16.58 -14.80
C PHE A 452 -18.74 15.62 -15.97
N GLY A 453 -17.71 15.86 -16.79
CA GLY A 453 -17.30 14.94 -17.84
C GLY A 453 -16.86 13.57 -17.30
N ALA A 454 -16.05 13.56 -16.24
CA ALA A 454 -15.51 12.32 -15.66
C ALA A 454 -16.56 11.53 -14.85
N LEU A 455 -17.48 12.22 -14.17
CA LEU A 455 -18.48 11.60 -13.29
C LEU A 455 -19.74 11.19 -14.06
N PHE A 456 -20.14 11.96 -15.08
CA PHE A 456 -21.45 11.81 -15.73
C PHE A 456 -21.39 11.75 -17.27
N SER A 457 -20.19 11.79 -17.88
CA SER A 457 -20.02 11.93 -19.33
C SER A 457 -20.86 13.07 -19.92
N ALA A 458 -21.00 14.15 -19.15
CA ALA A 458 -21.90 15.25 -19.46
C ALA A 458 -21.18 16.58 -19.35
N GLY A 459 -21.53 17.51 -20.23
CA GLY A 459 -21.17 18.91 -20.05
C GLY A 459 -21.98 19.56 -18.94
N ILE A 460 -21.49 20.69 -18.44
CA ILE A 460 -22.20 21.58 -17.53
C ILE A 460 -22.41 22.93 -18.23
N ASP A 461 -23.64 23.46 -18.20
CA ASP A 461 -23.92 24.77 -18.76
C ASP A 461 -23.45 25.90 -17.81
N ALA A 462 -23.32 27.11 -18.35
CA ALA A 462 -22.79 28.25 -17.60
C ALA A 462 -23.65 28.64 -16.38
N ALA A 463 -24.97 28.51 -16.46
CA ALA A 463 -25.86 28.87 -15.36
C ALA A 463 -25.76 27.84 -14.21
N THR A 464 -25.76 26.55 -14.54
CA THR A 464 -25.55 25.48 -13.56
C THR A 464 -24.15 25.55 -12.95
N SER A 465 -23.12 25.81 -13.74
CA SER A 465 -21.74 25.99 -13.26
C SER A 465 -21.61 27.18 -12.29
N CYS A 466 -22.27 28.31 -12.59
CA CYS A 466 -22.30 29.47 -11.71
C CYS A 466 -22.98 29.14 -10.36
N ARG A 467 -24.16 28.51 -10.41
CA ARG A 467 -24.89 28.11 -9.19
C ARG A 467 -24.12 27.07 -8.38
N PHE A 468 -23.41 26.17 -9.05
CA PHE A 468 -22.55 25.17 -8.43
C PHE A 468 -21.40 25.82 -7.66
N ARG A 469 -20.71 26.79 -8.28
CA ARG A 469 -19.66 27.58 -7.62
C ARG A 469 -20.19 28.30 -6.39
N ASP A 470 -21.32 28.97 -6.51
CA ASP A 470 -21.89 29.73 -5.40
C ASP A 470 -22.27 28.79 -4.23
N ALA A 471 -22.80 27.60 -4.54
CA ALA A 471 -23.09 26.58 -3.55
C ALA A 471 -21.82 26.00 -2.91
N ALA A 472 -20.77 25.73 -3.68
CA ALA A 472 -19.50 25.18 -3.18
C ALA A 472 -18.79 26.19 -2.25
N ARG A 473 -18.73 27.47 -2.65
CA ARG A 473 -18.16 28.56 -1.82
C ARG A 473 -18.92 28.76 -0.53
N GLU A 474 -20.25 28.81 -0.61
CA GLU A 474 -21.08 28.99 0.58
C GLU A 474 -20.96 27.79 1.53
N PHE A 475 -20.97 26.56 0.99
CA PHE A 475 -20.71 25.35 1.78
C PHE A 475 -19.33 25.40 2.46
N ALA A 476 -18.31 25.86 1.75
CA ALA A 476 -16.95 25.98 2.28
C ALA A 476 -16.87 26.95 3.48
N LEU A 477 -17.62 28.05 3.43
CA LEU A 477 -17.71 29.02 4.53
C LEU A 477 -18.53 28.49 5.70
N LEU A 478 -19.70 27.91 5.44
CA LEU A 478 -20.60 27.41 6.48
C LEU A 478 -19.97 26.30 7.31
N THR A 479 -19.14 25.44 6.70
CA THR A 479 -18.54 24.27 7.37
C THR A 479 -17.57 24.65 8.50
N MET A 480 -16.86 25.78 8.38
CA MET A 480 -15.93 26.27 9.41
C MET A 480 -16.50 27.45 10.21
N THR A 481 -17.76 27.85 9.97
CA THR A 481 -18.40 28.89 10.76
C THR A 481 -18.68 28.33 12.16
N PRO A 482 -18.22 28.98 13.25
CA PRO A 482 -18.45 28.50 14.60
C PRO A 482 -19.94 28.28 14.86
N ASN A 483 -20.31 27.02 15.13
CA ASN A 483 -21.69 26.63 15.36
C ASN A 483 -21.92 26.40 16.86
N VAL A 484 -22.68 27.30 17.49
CA VAL A 484 -23.07 27.21 18.91
C VAL A 484 -23.71 25.86 19.23
N SER A 485 -24.41 25.25 18.27
CA SER A 485 -25.03 23.93 18.40
C SER A 485 -24.02 22.79 18.62
N GLU A 486 -22.77 22.95 18.18
CA GLU A 486 -21.70 21.96 18.37
C GLU A 486 -21.10 22.03 19.77
N PHE A 487 -21.07 23.22 20.38
CA PHE A 487 -20.60 23.42 21.75
C PHE A 487 -21.70 23.16 22.78
N PHE A 488 -22.95 23.40 22.42
CA PHE A 488 -24.11 23.25 23.30
C PHE A 488 -25.18 22.35 22.66
N PRO A 489 -25.04 21.01 22.77
CA PRO A 489 -25.95 20.05 22.15
C PRO A 489 -27.43 20.24 22.54
N VAL A 490 -27.68 20.77 23.74
CA VAL A 490 -29.04 21.03 24.26
C VAL A 490 -29.84 22.00 23.38
N VAL A 491 -29.18 22.96 22.74
CA VAL A 491 -29.84 23.94 21.84
C VAL A 491 -29.71 23.59 20.36
N ALA A 492 -29.08 22.47 20.02
CA ALA A 492 -28.78 22.11 18.64
C ALA A 492 -30.02 21.97 17.75
N MET A 493 -31.16 21.54 18.32
CA MET A 493 -32.41 21.44 17.57
C MET A 493 -32.95 22.79 17.10
N ALA A 494 -32.65 23.87 17.83
CA ALA A 494 -33.14 25.20 17.51
C ALA A 494 -32.46 25.81 16.26
N ASP A 495 -31.26 25.35 15.91
CA ASP A 495 -30.44 25.90 14.81
C ASP A 495 -30.38 27.43 14.90
N LEU A 496 -29.94 27.95 16.06
CA LEU A 496 -30.02 29.38 16.41
C LEU A 496 -29.36 30.31 15.38
N GLN A 497 -28.29 29.84 14.72
CA GLN A 497 -27.57 30.58 13.69
C GLN A 497 -28.07 30.28 12.26
N GLY A 498 -29.04 29.37 12.11
CA GLY A 498 -29.58 28.94 10.82
C GLY A 498 -28.56 28.22 9.91
N LEU A 499 -27.40 27.81 10.45
CA LEU A 499 -26.32 27.21 9.67
C LEU A 499 -26.76 25.88 9.08
N ARG A 500 -27.44 25.04 9.88
CA ARG A 500 -27.94 23.73 9.40
C ARG A 500 -28.95 23.92 8.27
N ARG A 501 -29.90 24.87 8.41
CA ARG A 501 -30.88 25.20 7.36
C ARG A 501 -30.22 25.73 6.09
N ARG A 502 -29.21 26.60 6.20
CA ARG A 502 -28.47 27.15 5.04
C ARG A 502 -27.70 26.04 4.32
N THR A 503 -26.93 25.24 5.05
CA THR A 503 -26.19 24.09 4.50
C THR A 503 -27.14 23.11 3.82
N ALA A 504 -28.28 22.78 4.46
CA ALA A 504 -29.28 21.87 3.88
C ALA A 504 -29.83 22.37 2.54
N ARG A 505 -30.00 23.68 2.33
CA ARG A 505 -30.46 24.23 1.03
C ARG A 505 -29.46 23.94 -0.09
N HIS A 506 -28.17 24.16 0.15
CA HIS A 506 -27.12 23.92 -0.85
C HIS A 506 -26.93 22.43 -1.13
N ILE A 507 -26.88 21.61 -0.07
CA ILE A 507 -26.80 20.15 -0.21
C ILE A 507 -28.00 19.65 -1.00
N THR A 508 -29.23 20.02 -0.63
CA THR A 508 -30.46 19.58 -1.31
C THR A 508 -30.45 19.91 -2.79
N TRP A 509 -30.03 21.12 -3.16
CA TRP A 509 -29.93 21.50 -4.57
C TRP A 509 -28.90 20.65 -5.33
N MET A 510 -27.71 20.44 -4.77
CA MET A 510 -26.66 19.63 -5.40
C MET A 510 -27.10 18.18 -5.59
N TYR A 511 -27.77 17.68 -4.57
CA TYR A 511 -28.38 16.39 -4.52
C TYR A 511 -29.48 16.21 -5.58
N GLN A 512 -30.34 17.20 -5.79
CA GLN A 512 -31.31 17.19 -6.91
C GLN A 512 -30.63 17.20 -8.27
N LEU A 513 -29.53 17.94 -8.43
CA LEU A 513 -28.74 17.94 -9.65
C LEU A 513 -28.21 16.54 -9.96
N ILE A 514 -27.60 15.88 -8.97
CA ILE A 514 -27.06 14.52 -9.10
C ILE A 514 -28.18 13.51 -9.37
N ASP A 515 -29.29 13.58 -8.64
CA ASP A 515 -30.44 12.69 -8.85
C ASP A 515 -30.96 12.81 -10.30
N GLY A 516 -31.01 14.03 -10.83
CA GLY A 516 -31.37 14.25 -12.24
C GLY A 516 -30.40 13.60 -13.24
N HIS A 517 -29.11 13.46 -12.92
CA HIS A 517 -28.16 12.68 -13.72
C HIS A 517 -28.37 11.18 -13.56
N VAL A 518 -28.58 10.71 -12.33
CA VAL A 518 -28.87 9.30 -12.01
C VAL A 518 -30.14 8.83 -12.74
N GLU A 519 -31.24 9.56 -12.63
CA GLU A 519 -32.52 9.22 -13.26
C GLU A 519 -32.42 9.19 -14.79
N ARG A 520 -31.73 10.17 -15.39
CA ARG A 520 -31.47 10.18 -16.84
C ARG A 520 -30.70 8.94 -17.27
N ARG A 521 -29.71 8.52 -16.49
CA ARG A 521 -28.90 7.33 -16.79
C ARG A 521 -29.71 6.05 -16.65
N MET A 522 -30.47 5.90 -15.57
CA MET A 522 -31.33 4.74 -15.33
C MET A 522 -32.37 4.57 -16.45
N ARG A 523 -33.07 5.65 -16.82
CA ARG A 523 -34.04 5.61 -17.94
C ARG A 523 -33.37 5.23 -19.26
N GLY A 524 -32.14 5.71 -19.51
CA GLY A 524 -31.34 5.31 -20.66
C GLY A 524 -31.07 3.80 -20.70
N ARG A 525 -30.70 3.22 -19.56
CA ARG A 525 -30.48 1.77 -19.41
C ARG A 525 -31.74 0.95 -19.66
N GLU A 526 -32.88 1.37 -19.10
CA GLU A 526 -34.18 0.72 -19.30
C GLU A 526 -34.62 0.71 -20.77
N THR A 527 -34.49 1.86 -21.46
CA THR A 527 -34.84 1.96 -22.89
C THR A 527 -33.91 1.16 -23.80
N ALA A 528 -32.63 1.00 -23.43
CA ALA A 528 -31.67 0.20 -24.18
C ALA A 528 -31.86 -1.32 -23.98
N GLY A 529 -32.39 -1.76 -22.82
CA GLY A 529 -32.67 -3.16 -22.53
C GLY A 529 -33.82 -3.77 -23.34
N GLY A 530 -34.62 -2.97 -24.06
CA GLY A 530 -35.78 -3.43 -24.86
C GLY A 530 -35.50 -3.71 -26.34
N CYS A 531 -34.40 -3.21 -26.91
CA CYS A 531 -34.00 -3.48 -28.29
C CYS A 531 -32.62 -4.12 -28.28
N GLY A 532 -32.54 -5.42 -28.59
CA GLY A 532 -31.31 -6.20 -28.69
C GLY A 532 -30.37 -5.79 -29.83
N ALA A 533 -30.00 -4.52 -29.89
CA ALA A 533 -28.96 -4.01 -30.78
C ALA A 533 -27.65 -3.93 -30.00
N ALA A 534 -26.70 -4.78 -30.40
CA ALA A 534 -25.30 -4.74 -29.98
C ALA A 534 -24.77 -3.30 -30.03
N HIS A 535 -24.49 -2.71 -28.87
CA HIS A 535 -23.71 -1.50 -28.77
C HIS A 535 -22.27 -1.91 -28.48
N GLY A 536 -21.35 -1.49 -29.35
CA GLY A 536 -19.91 -1.57 -29.08
C GLY A 536 -19.58 -0.92 -27.74
N GLU A 537 -18.50 -1.40 -27.12
CA GLU A 537 -17.97 -0.96 -25.82
C GLU A 537 -17.99 0.57 -25.69
N LYS A 538 -19.05 1.13 -25.08
CA LYS A 538 -19.03 2.52 -24.63
C LYS A 538 -18.25 2.56 -23.33
N GLU A 539 -17.22 3.40 -23.29
CA GLU A 539 -16.43 3.69 -22.09
C GLU A 539 -17.37 4.12 -20.96
N LYS A 540 -17.35 3.39 -19.83
CA LYS A 540 -18.24 3.61 -18.68
C LYS A 540 -17.69 4.74 -17.80
N ASP A 541 -18.53 5.67 -17.38
CA ASP A 541 -18.14 6.69 -16.39
C ASP A 541 -18.32 6.23 -14.94
N LEU A 542 -17.91 7.07 -13.99
CA LEU A 542 -17.99 6.71 -12.57
C LEU A 542 -19.44 6.45 -12.12
N LEU A 543 -20.42 7.20 -12.64
CA LEU A 543 -21.82 6.97 -12.33
C LEU A 543 -22.25 5.59 -12.83
N ASP A 544 -21.84 5.18 -14.03
CA ASP A 544 -22.15 3.84 -14.55
C ASP A 544 -21.59 2.73 -13.66
N VAL A 545 -20.34 2.88 -13.22
CA VAL A 545 -19.69 1.91 -12.32
C VAL A 545 -20.43 1.81 -10.98
N MET A 546 -20.81 2.94 -10.39
CA MET A 546 -21.51 2.95 -9.10
C MET A 546 -22.93 2.39 -9.19
N LEU A 547 -23.64 2.65 -10.29
CA LEU A 547 -24.95 2.05 -10.54
C LEU A 547 -24.85 0.53 -10.74
N ASP A 548 -23.87 0.05 -11.52
CA ASP A 548 -23.60 -1.38 -11.71
C ASP A 548 -23.27 -2.09 -10.40
N MET A 549 -22.57 -1.41 -9.47
CA MET A 549 -22.30 -1.94 -8.13
C MET A 549 -23.59 -2.01 -7.29
N SER A 550 -24.41 -0.97 -7.31
CA SER A 550 -25.67 -0.94 -6.56
C SER A 550 -26.65 -2.03 -7.01
N GLU A 551 -26.78 -2.26 -8.32
CA GLU A 551 -27.68 -3.26 -8.89
C GLU A 551 -27.23 -4.69 -8.49
N LYS A 552 -25.92 -4.99 -8.53
CA LYS A 552 -25.38 -6.31 -8.15
C LYS A 552 -25.50 -6.63 -6.66
N GLU A 553 -25.53 -5.61 -5.81
CA GLU A 553 -25.68 -5.76 -4.36
C GLU A 553 -27.15 -5.97 -3.97
N GLU A 554 -28.12 -5.34 -4.67
CA GLU A 554 -29.56 -5.61 -4.48
C GLU A 554 -29.94 -7.07 -4.78
N GLN A 555 -29.08 -7.80 -5.50
CA GLN A 555 -29.27 -9.22 -5.84
C GLN A 555 -28.55 -10.20 -4.87
N ASN A 556 -27.74 -9.72 -3.92
CA ASN A 556 -27.01 -10.53 -2.94
C ASN A 556 -27.35 -10.13 -1.50
N ASP A 557 -28.08 -10.99 -0.78
CA ASP A 557 -28.73 -10.72 0.53
C ASP A 557 -27.76 -10.65 1.76
N ASP A 558 -26.44 -10.53 1.56
CA ASP A 558 -25.42 -10.76 2.63
C ASP A 558 -24.24 -9.74 2.66
N SER A 559 -24.46 -8.46 2.32
CA SER A 559 -23.39 -7.44 2.35
C SER A 559 -23.58 -6.35 3.43
N SER A 560 -22.52 -6.07 4.19
CA SER A 560 -22.51 -5.14 5.34
C SER A 560 -22.19 -3.67 4.99
N LEU A 561 -22.04 -3.34 3.69
CA LEU A 561 -21.89 -1.97 3.18
C LEU A 561 -22.71 -1.85 1.90
N THR A 562 -23.96 -1.41 2.00
CA THR A 562 -24.86 -1.25 0.85
C THR A 562 -24.49 0.02 0.05
N MET A 563 -24.00 -0.15 -1.18
CA MET A 563 -23.86 0.91 -2.18
C MET A 563 -25.25 1.34 -2.67
N ASN A 564 -26.01 2.01 -1.79
CA ASN A 564 -27.34 2.50 -2.09
C ASN A 564 -27.28 3.87 -2.78
N ARG A 565 -28.41 4.30 -3.36
CA ARG A 565 -28.53 5.61 -4.04
C ARG A 565 -28.07 6.79 -3.18
N GLY A 566 -28.27 6.73 -1.86
CA GLY A 566 -27.82 7.77 -0.92
C GLY A 566 -26.29 7.88 -0.86
N VAL A 567 -25.58 6.75 -0.85
CA VAL A 567 -24.11 6.71 -0.89
C VAL A 567 -23.57 7.24 -2.21
N ILE A 568 -24.18 6.84 -3.34
CA ILE A 568 -23.81 7.35 -4.68
C ILE A 568 -23.93 8.87 -4.71
N ARG A 569 -25.08 9.40 -4.27
CA ARG A 569 -25.38 10.83 -4.25
C ARG A 569 -24.39 11.61 -3.39
N ALA A 570 -24.11 11.13 -2.17
CA ALA A 570 -23.18 11.78 -1.25
C ALA A 570 -21.75 11.78 -1.80
N PHE A 571 -21.27 10.64 -2.31
CA PHE A 571 -19.92 10.51 -2.85
C PHE A 571 -19.69 11.39 -4.08
N MET A 572 -20.68 11.46 -4.99
CA MET A 572 -20.63 12.34 -6.16
C MET A 572 -20.59 13.82 -5.76
N ALA A 573 -21.40 14.21 -4.76
CA ALA A 573 -21.39 15.57 -4.23
C ALA A 573 -20.03 15.94 -3.62
N ASP A 574 -19.43 15.02 -2.85
CA ASP A 574 -18.11 15.22 -2.24
C ASP A 574 -17.02 15.43 -3.30
N LEU A 575 -16.98 14.60 -4.35
CA LEU A 575 -15.98 14.73 -5.43
C LEU A 575 -16.12 16.05 -6.20
N LEU A 576 -17.36 16.44 -6.50
CA LEU A 576 -17.66 17.71 -7.17
C LEU A 576 -17.19 18.90 -6.32
N MET A 577 -17.69 19.01 -5.08
CA MET A 577 -17.38 20.16 -4.20
C MET A 577 -15.90 20.26 -3.88
N ALA A 578 -15.30 19.15 -3.43
CA ALA A 578 -13.92 19.15 -2.97
C ALA A 578 -12.94 19.39 -4.13
N GLY A 579 -13.21 18.83 -5.31
CA GLY A 579 -12.31 18.92 -6.47
C GLY A 579 -12.33 20.29 -7.16
N SER A 580 -13.50 20.92 -7.27
CA SER A 580 -13.63 22.21 -7.98
C SER A 580 -13.10 23.38 -7.18
N GLU A 581 -13.60 23.60 -5.96
CA GLU A 581 -13.32 24.82 -5.19
C GLU A 581 -11.84 24.91 -4.78
N THR A 582 -11.27 23.81 -4.27
CA THR A 582 -9.88 23.79 -3.78
C THR A 582 -8.89 24.04 -4.92
N SER A 583 -9.09 23.39 -6.06
CA SER A 583 -8.20 23.55 -7.22
C SER A 583 -8.30 24.95 -7.82
N SER A 584 -9.51 25.53 -7.88
CA SER A 584 -9.66 26.92 -8.35
C SER A 584 -9.00 27.94 -7.44
N ALA A 585 -9.09 27.75 -6.11
CA ALA A 585 -8.44 28.63 -5.15
C ALA A 585 -6.91 28.62 -5.32
N VAL A 586 -6.30 27.44 -5.53
CA VAL A 586 -4.85 27.34 -5.76
C VAL A 586 -4.42 28.03 -7.05
N ILE A 587 -5.18 27.90 -8.14
CA ILE A 587 -4.88 28.63 -9.39
C ILE A 587 -5.01 30.14 -9.20
N GLU A 588 -6.04 30.58 -8.47
CA GLU A 588 -6.27 31.99 -8.18
C GLU A 588 -5.12 32.59 -7.38
N TRP A 589 -4.71 31.92 -6.29
CA TRP A 589 -3.54 32.30 -5.49
C TRP A 589 -2.24 32.30 -6.30
N ALA A 590 -2.00 31.26 -7.12
CA ALA A 590 -0.80 31.20 -7.95
C ALA A 590 -0.73 32.38 -8.94
N MET A 591 -1.85 32.71 -9.60
CA MET A 591 -1.92 33.84 -10.52
C MET A 591 -1.77 35.19 -9.80
N ALA A 592 -2.34 35.34 -8.60
CA ALA A 592 -2.18 36.54 -7.78
C ALA A 592 -0.70 36.75 -7.39
N GLU A 593 -0.04 35.70 -6.94
CA GLU A 593 1.38 35.73 -6.57
C GLU A 593 2.29 36.02 -7.77
N LEU A 594 2.03 35.41 -8.92
CA LEU A 594 2.80 35.70 -10.14
C LEU A 594 2.61 37.15 -10.61
N LEU A 595 1.39 37.71 -10.48
CA LEU A 595 1.12 39.11 -10.85
C LEU A 595 1.73 40.12 -9.88
N GLN A 596 1.87 39.75 -8.60
CA GLN A 596 2.57 40.55 -7.58
C GLN A 596 4.09 40.41 -7.67
N ASN A 597 4.60 39.31 -8.26
CA ASN A 597 6.02 39.03 -8.39
C ASN A 597 6.43 38.91 -9.88
N PRO A 598 6.59 40.04 -10.61
CA PRO A 598 6.88 40.04 -12.05
C PRO A 598 8.13 39.25 -12.43
N GLN A 599 9.18 39.26 -11.60
CA GLN A 599 10.39 38.48 -11.86
C GLN A 599 10.11 36.97 -11.87
N THR A 600 9.27 36.50 -10.95
CA THR A 600 8.83 35.10 -10.87
C THR A 600 7.96 34.73 -12.07
N MET A 601 7.05 35.61 -12.48
CA MET A 601 6.26 35.45 -13.72
C MET A 601 7.17 35.34 -14.94
N THR A 602 8.16 36.22 -15.09
CA THR A 602 9.10 36.20 -16.22
C THR A 602 9.89 34.90 -16.28
N LYS A 603 10.43 34.42 -15.14
CA LYS A 603 11.15 33.13 -15.09
C LYS A 603 10.27 31.95 -15.52
N LEU A 604 9.01 31.93 -15.06
CA LEU A 604 8.05 30.90 -15.47
C LEU A 604 7.76 30.97 -16.97
N GLN A 605 7.54 32.16 -17.51
CA GLN A 605 7.33 32.37 -18.95
C GLN A 605 8.56 31.95 -19.78
N GLU A 606 9.77 32.20 -19.30
CA GLU A 606 11.01 31.76 -19.95
C GLU A 606 11.14 30.24 -19.98
N GLU A 607 10.84 29.55 -18.86
CA GLU A 607 10.82 28.10 -18.81
C GLU A 607 9.79 27.52 -19.80
N LEU A 608 8.55 28.04 -19.76
CA LEU A 608 7.48 27.61 -20.67
C LEU A 608 7.87 27.84 -22.13
N LYS A 609 8.40 29.01 -22.48
CA LYS A 609 8.86 29.32 -23.83
C LYS A 609 9.99 28.37 -24.29
N LYS A 610 10.90 28.01 -23.39
CA LYS A 610 12.04 27.13 -23.69
C LYS A 610 11.61 25.68 -23.92
N VAL A 611 10.71 25.16 -23.08
CA VAL A 611 10.33 23.74 -23.08
C VAL A 611 9.14 23.46 -24.00
N ILE A 612 8.12 24.31 -23.95
CA ILE A 612 6.87 24.15 -24.72
C ILE A 612 7.00 24.76 -26.12
N GLY A 613 7.80 25.82 -26.27
CA GLY A 613 8.01 26.47 -27.57
C GLY A 613 6.73 27.10 -28.13
N SER A 614 6.41 26.81 -29.39
CA SER A 614 5.21 27.31 -30.08
C SER A 614 3.97 26.42 -29.89
N LYS A 615 4.06 25.37 -29.08
CA LYS A 615 2.93 24.46 -28.85
C LYS A 615 1.80 25.23 -28.16
N THR A 616 0.61 25.17 -28.75
CA THR A 616 -0.59 25.88 -28.25
C THR A 616 -1.32 25.13 -27.13
N CYS A 617 -1.01 23.85 -26.92
CA CYS A 617 -1.65 23.00 -25.93
C CYS A 617 -0.57 22.29 -25.13
N ILE A 618 -0.53 22.50 -23.82
CA ILE A 618 0.40 21.83 -22.92
C ILE A 618 -0.18 20.46 -22.56
N ASP A 619 0.63 19.41 -22.73
CA ASP A 619 0.26 18.05 -22.36
C ASP A 619 0.84 17.71 -20.99
N GLU A 620 0.25 16.74 -20.30
CA GLU A 620 0.71 16.30 -18.97
C GLU A 620 2.16 15.78 -18.97
N GLU A 621 2.61 15.23 -20.09
CA GLU A 621 3.95 14.69 -20.27
C GLU A 621 5.01 15.80 -20.34
N ASP A 622 4.60 17.03 -20.67
CA ASP A 622 5.48 18.19 -20.67
C ASP A 622 5.80 18.65 -19.24
N ILE A 623 4.92 18.36 -18.26
CA ILE A 623 5.05 18.86 -16.88
C ILE A 623 6.32 18.35 -16.19
N ASP A 624 6.74 17.11 -16.47
CA ASP A 624 7.99 16.53 -15.93
C ASP A 624 9.23 17.36 -16.33
N GLN A 625 9.14 18.14 -17.42
CA GLN A 625 10.21 19.00 -17.93
C GLN A 625 10.09 20.47 -17.49
N LEU A 626 9.13 20.80 -16.63
CA LEU A 626 8.86 22.15 -16.13
C LEU A 626 9.09 22.26 -14.61
N PRO A 627 10.34 22.12 -14.13
CA PRO A 627 10.64 22.13 -12.69
C PRO A 627 10.29 23.46 -12.00
N TYR A 628 10.39 24.61 -12.69
CA TYR A 628 10.04 25.91 -12.13
C TYR A 628 8.52 26.07 -11.99
N LEU A 629 7.72 25.63 -12.96
CA LEU A 629 6.27 25.52 -12.80
C LEU A 629 5.90 24.66 -11.59
N GLN A 630 6.53 23.49 -11.43
CA GLN A 630 6.30 22.63 -10.27
C GLN A 630 6.67 23.33 -8.96
N ALA A 631 7.75 24.09 -8.95
CA ALA A 631 8.18 24.89 -7.82
C ALA A 631 7.18 26.01 -7.48
N VAL A 632 6.61 26.69 -8.48
CA VAL A 632 5.57 27.72 -8.31
C VAL A 632 4.32 27.13 -7.66
N ILE A 633 3.86 25.96 -8.12
CA ILE A 633 2.71 25.27 -7.51
C ILE A 633 3.00 24.85 -6.07
N LYS A 634 4.20 24.32 -5.79
CA LYS A 634 4.61 23.94 -4.42
C LYS A 634 4.67 25.15 -3.48
N GLU A 635 5.22 26.27 -3.94
CA GLU A 635 5.30 27.49 -3.13
C GLU A 635 3.91 28.12 -2.92
N THR A 636 3.03 28.02 -3.91
CA THR A 636 1.62 28.41 -3.74
C THR A 636 0.95 27.55 -2.67
N HIS A 637 1.12 26.23 -2.70
CA HIS A 637 0.58 25.34 -1.68
C HIS A 637 1.16 25.59 -0.26
N ARG A 638 2.42 26.05 -0.19
CA ARG A 638 3.06 26.38 1.08
C ARG A 638 2.46 27.65 1.68
N LEU A 639 2.44 28.75 0.93
CA LEU A 639 1.94 30.04 1.41
C LEU A 639 0.43 30.06 1.57
N HIS A 640 -0.28 29.46 0.62
CA HIS A 640 -1.74 29.50 0.50
C HIS A 640 -2.31 28.06 0.49
N PRO A 641 -2.20 27.31 1.60
CA PRO A 641 -2.73 25.96 1.67
C PRO A 641 -4.25 26.00 1.50
N ALA A 642 -4.74 25.33 0.45
CA ALA A 642 -6.16 25.30 0.14
C ALA A 642 -7.01 24.88 1.34
N ILE A 643 -6.54 23.92 2.15
CA ILE A 643 -7.18 23.53 3.41
C ILE A 643 -6.19 23.82 4.56
N PRO A 644 -6.36 24.93 5.31
CA PRO A 644 -5.40 25.37 6.33
C PRO A 644 -5.51 24.59 7.65
N LEU A 645 -6.67 23.98 7.91
CA LEU A 645 -6.94 23.16 9.09
C LEU A 645 -7.51 21.80 8.68
N LEU A 646 -6.78 20.72 8.95
CA LEU A 646 -7.24 19.36 8.75
C LEU A 646 -7.86 18.83 10.05
N MET A 647 -9.13 18.41 9.99
CA MET A 647 -9.87 17.92 11.16
C MET A 647 -9.98 16.41 11.15
N TYR A 648 -9.63 15.78 12.28
CA TYR A 648 -9.74 14.34 12.51
C TYR A 648 -10.44 14.05 13.83
N LYS A 649 -10.88 12.79 14.00
CA LYS A 649 -11.36 12.28 15.28
C LYS A 649 -10.51 11.10 15.73
N ALA A 650 -10.16 11.09 17.02
CA ALA A 650 -9.49 9.96 17.64
C ALA A 650 -10.43 8.74 17.71
N ALA A 651 -10.22 7.75 16.84
CA ALA A 651 -11.05 6.55 16.79
C ALA A 651 -10.89 5.63 18.02
N VAL A 652 -9.74 5.76 18.71
CA VAL A 652 -9.39 5.07 19.96
C VAL A 652 -8.59 6.04 20.84
N PRO A 653 -8.49 5.80 22.15
CA PRO A 653 -7.56 6.53 23.00
C PRO A 653 -6.14 6.37 22.46
N VAL A 654 -5.39 7.47 22.37
CA VAL A 654 -4.02 7.50 21.83
C VAL A 654 -3.16 8.41 22.69
N GLU A 655 -1.86 8.12 22.78
CA GLU A 655 -0.89 8.99 23.45
C GLU A 655 -0.01 9.68 22.39
N ILE A 656 0.09 11.01 22.45
CA ILE A 656 0.93 11.81 21.55
C ILE A 656 1.82 12.71 22.42
N GLN A 657 3.14 12.58 22.28
CA GLN A 657 4.13 13.35 23.06
C GLN A 657 3.89 13.30 24.59
N GLY A 658 3.49 12.13 25.12
CA GLY A 658 3.18 11.95 26.54
C GLY A 658 1.78 12.41 26.98
N TYR A 659 1.00 13.03 26.09
CA TYR A 659 -0.37 13.46 26.37
C TYR A 659 -1.38 12.39 25.94
N LYS A 660 -2.25 11.98 26.87
CA LYS A 660 -3.35 11.05 26.59
C LYS A 660 -4.51 11.79 25.93
N ILE A 661 -4.82 11.41 24.70
CA ILE A 661 -5.94 11.91 23.91
C ILE A 661 -7.09 10.89 23.98
N PRO A 662 -8.23 11.23 24.57
CA PRO A 662 -9.39 10.35 24.64
C PRO A 662 -9.97 10.04 23.25
N LYS A 663 -10.71 8.92 23.17
CA LYS A 663 -11.55 8.60 22.01
C LYS A 663 -12.55 9.75 21.74
N GLU A 664 -12.92 9.94 20.48
CA GLU A 664 -13.83 10.99 19.96
C GLU A 664 -13.30 12.42 20.07
N THR A 665 -12.10 12.63 20.61
CA THR A 665 -11.46 13.95 20.61
C THR A 665 -11.23 14.43 19.18
N THR A 666 -11.68 15.65 18.88
CA THR A 666 -11.35 16.33 17.64
C THR A 666 -9.88 16.76 17.67
N VAL A 667 -9.11 16.30 16.68
CA VAL A 667 -7.71 16.69 16.48
C VAL A 667 -7.64 17.59 15.26
N ILE A 668 -7.09 18.78 15.42
CA ILE A 668 -6.91 19.74 14.34
C ILE A 668 -5.43 19.83 14.02
N VAL A 669 -5.06 19.48 12.80
CA VAL A 669 -3.71 19.69 12.27
C VAL A 669 -3.70 21.00 11.50
N ASN A 670 -2.92 21.97 11.99
CA ASN A 670 -2.79 23.29 11.38
C ASN A 670 -1.70 23.27 10.29
N THR A 671 -2.10 22.97 9.05
CA THR A 671 -1.19 22.90 7.90
C THR A 671 -0.61 24.26 7.57
N TRP A 672 -1.41 25.33 7.72
CA TRP A 672 -0.93 26.70 7.53
C TRP A 672 0.24 27.01 8.46
N ALA A 673 0.14 26.70 9.76
CA ALA A 673 1.23 26.92 10.70
C ALA A 673 2.47 26.06 10.39
N ILE A 674 2.27 24.81 9.95
CA ILE A 674 3.38 23.92 9.53
C ILE A 674 4.12 24.52 8.33
N HIS A 675 3.39 25.00 7.32
CA HIS A 675 3.96 25.53 6.08
C HIS A 675 4.61 26.91 6.25
N GLN A 676 4.26 27.63 7.32
CA GLN A 676 4.78 28.94 7.68
C GLN A 676 5.84 28.89 8.79
N ASN A 677 6.23 27.70 9.26
CA ASN A 677 7.19 27.57 10.35
C ASN A 677 8.56 28.17 9.97
N SER A 678 8.94 29.27 10.61
CA SER A 678 10.20 29.99 10.37
C SER A 678 11.47 29.20 10.76
N GLU A 679 11.34 28.15 11.59
CA GLU A 679 12.45 27.24 11.89
C GLU A 679 12.76 26.30 10.71
N VAL A 680 11.78 26.09 9.82
CA VAL A 680 11.87 25.17 8.68
C VAL A 680 12.03 25.94 7.37
N TRP A 681 11.38 27.09 7.24
CA TRP A 681 11.31 27.88 6.01
C TRP A 681 12.00 29.23 6.20
N ILE A 682 13.05 29.49 5.41
CA ILE A 682 13.71 30.79 5.32
C ILE A 682 12.76 31.79 4.67
N GLU A 683 12.58 32.96 5.29
CA GLU A 683 11.64 34.01 4.82
C GLU A 683 10.26 33.41 4.51
N PRO A 684 9.58 32.84 5.53
CA PRO A 684 8.38 32.02 5.33
C PRO A 684 7.23 32.82 4.72
N ASP A 685 7.19 34.13 4.92
CA ASP A 685 6.18 35.06 4.40
C ASP A 685 6.37 35.42 2.91
N LYS A 686 7.52 35.09 2.31
CA LYS A 686 7.83 35.46 0.92
C LYS A 686 7.57 34.33 -0.07
N PHE A 687 7.03 34.70 -1.24
CA PHE A 687 6.82 33.80 -2.38
C PHE A 687 8.14 33.56 -3.13
N ILE A 688 8.84 32.47 -2.79
CA ILE A 688 10.16 32.12 -3.35
C ILE A 688 10.12 30.69 -3.90
N PRO A 689 9.64 30.46 -5.15
CA PRO A 689 9.63 29.15 -5.77
C PRO A 689 11.00 28.47 -5.81
N GLU A 690 12.09 29.22 -5.94
CA GLU A 690 13.46 28.72 -6.05
C GLU A 690 13.87 27.75 -4.94
N ARG A 691 13.24 27.84 -3.75
CA ARG A 691 13.49 26.92 -2.64
C ARG A 691 13.20 25.45 -2.99
N PHE A 692 12.28 25.21 -3.92
CA PHE A 692 11.92 23.85 -4.37
C PHE A 692 12.74 23.34 -5.56
N LEU A 693 13.62 24.16 -6.12
CA LEU A 693 14.59 23.72 -7.13
C LEU A 693 15.82 23.07 -6.48
N GLN A 694 16.14 23.50 -5.26
CA GLN A 694 17.32 23.04 -4.52
C GLN A 694 17.01 21.86 -3.59
N LYS A 695 15.75 21.72 -3.18
CA LYS A 695 15.28 20.69 -2.24
C LYS A 695 14.13 19.91 -2.84
N GLU A 696 14.34 18.62 -3.06
CA GLU A 696 13.29 17.73 -3.53
C GLU A 696 12.29 17.43 -2.40
N ILE A 697 11.10 17.99 -2.52
CA ILE A 697 9.95 17.71 -1.64
C ILE A 697 8.87 17.02 -2.48
N SER A 698 8.50 15.82 -2.07
CA SER A 698 7.44 15.03 -2.71
C SER A 698 6.09 15.33 -2.07
N LEU A 699 5.06 15.55 -2.89
CA LEU A 699 3.67 15.73 -2.44
C LEU A 699 2.86 14.41 -2.45
N SER A 700 3.53 13.29 -2.75
CA SER A 700 2.87 11.98 -2.87
C SER A 700 2.44 11.42 -1.52
N SER A 701 1.50 10.47 -1.53
CA SER A 701 0.95 9.86 -0.30
C SER A 701 1.98 9.11 0.56
N GLY A 702 3.12 8.74 -0.02
CA GLY A 702 4.23 8.07 0.68
C GLY A 702 5.34 9.03 1.13
N SER A 703 5.16 10.34 0.95
CA SER A 703 6.16 11.34 1.34
C SER A 703 6.36 11.35 2.86
N THR A 704 7.63 11.41 3.27
CA THR A 704 8.03 11.67 4.65
C THR A 704 8.26 13.16 4.93
N ASN A 705 8.12 14.03 3.92
CA ASN A 705 8.27 15.47 4.06
C ASN A 705 7.05 16.08 4.77
N MET A 706 7.10 16.15 6.10
CA MET A 706 6.02 16.71 6.92
C MET A 706 6.04 18.24 6.95
N GLU A 707 7.08 18.88 6.41
CA GLU A 707 7.17 20.34 6.26
C GLU A 707 6.20 20.94 5.22
N LEU A 708 5.68 20.12 4.30
CA LEU A 708 4.72 20.53 3.27
C LEU A 708 3.71 19.41 2.99
N ILE A 709 2.50 19.55 3.52
CA ILE A 709 1.43 18.53 3.47
C ILE A 709 0.09 19.08 2.92
N PRO A 710 0.07 19.74 1.74
CA PRO A 710 -1.14 20.36 1.18
C PRO A 710 -2.26 19.36 0.84
N PHE A 711 -1.93 18.07 0.69
CA PHE A 711 -2.86 16.99 0.40
C PHE A 711 -3.11 16.06 1.60
N SER A 712 -2.80 16.51 2.83
CA SER A 712 -2.79 15.67 4.04
C SER A 712 -1.77 14.52 3.95
N ALA A 713 -1.71 13.66 4.97
CA ALA A 713 -0.88 12.47 5.01
C ALA A 713 -1.67 11.25 5.56
N GLY A 714 -1.11 10.05 5.41
CA GLY A 714 -1.64 8.83 6.01
C GLY A 714 -2.99 8.38 5.44
N ARG A 715 -3.84 7.79 6.30
CA ARG A 715 -5.12 7.14 5.89
C ARG A 715 -6.15 8.09 5.26
N ARG A 716 -5.99 9.40 5.46
CA ARG A 716 -6.90 10.44 4.98
C ARG A 716 -6.20 11.35 3.97
N PHE A 717 -5.15 10.86 3.31
CA PHE A 717 -4.54 11.52 2.17
C PHE A 717 -5.59 11.82 1.09
N CYS A 718 -5.47 12.97 0.43
CA CYS A 718 -6.44 13.46 -0.53
C CYS A 718 -6.65 12.47 -1.69
N LEU A 719 -7.88 11.97 -1.83
CA LEU A 719 -8.27 11.08 -2.93
C LEU A 719 -8.11 11.77 -4.30
N GLY A 720 -8.31 13.08 -4.36
CA GLY A 720 -8.25 13.89 -5.57
C GLY A 720 -6.85 14.26 -6.05
N TYR A 721 -5.79 13.96 -5.28
CA TYR A 721 -4.41 14.36 -5.60
C TYR A 721 -3.99 14.07 -7.06
N PRO A 722 -4.24 12.89 -7.65
CA PRO A 722 -3.79 12.61 -9.02
C PRO A 722 -4.45 13.49 -10.08
N VAL A 723 -5.68 13.95 -9.84
CA VAL A 723 -6.42 14.84 -10.75
C VAL A 723 -6.00 16.29 -10.49
N ALA A 724 -6.05 16.72 -9.23
CA ALA A 724 -5.70 18.07 -8.81
C ALA A 724 -4.27 18.42 -9.21
N ASN A 725 -3.28 17.61 -8.83
CA ASN A 725 -1.88 17.89 -9.13
C ASN A 725 -1.65 18.08 -10.63
N ARG A 726 -2.22 17.23 -11.50
CA ARG A 726 -2.09 17.40 -12.96
C ARG A 726 -2.77 18.66 -13.46
N MET A 727 -4.02 18.88 -13.06
CA MET A 727 -4.81 20.01 -13.54
C MET A 727 -4.22 21.35 -13.09
N LEU A 728 -3.69 21.45 -11.87
CA LEU A 728 -3.06 22.67 -11.38
C LEU A 728 -1.89 23.09 -12.27
N HIS A 729 -1.00 22.16 -12.62
CA HIS A 729 0.14 22.45 -13.48
C HIS A 729 -0.31 22.80 -14.91
N VAL A 730 -1.18 21.99 -15.51
CA VAL A 730 -1.61 22.22 -16.91
C VAL A 730 -2.43 23.52 -17.04
N MET A 731 -3.32 23.83 -16.10
CA MET A 731 -4.10 25.08 -16.14
C MET A 731 -3.19 26.30 -15.97
N LEU A 732 -2.33 26.31 -14.94
CA LEU A 732 -1.45 27.46 -14.69
C LEU A 732 -0.49 27.68 -15.86
N ALA A 733 0.16 26.62 -16.32
CA ALA A 733 1.07 26.68 -17.47
C ALA A 733 0.36 27.20 -18.71
N SER A 734 -0.86 26.72 -18.99
CA SER A 734 -1.61 27.13 -20.18
C SER A 734 -2.05 28.59 -20.10
N LEU A 735 -2.49 29.06 -18.94
CA LEU A 735 -2.84 30.47 -18.73
C LEU A 735 -1.64 31.38 -18.93
N VAL A 736 -0.48 31.03 -18.36
CA VAL A 736 0.74 31.84 -18.44
C VAL A 736 1.39 31.79 -19.83
N HIS A 737 1.31 30.65 -20.52
CA HIS A 737 1.90 30.44 -21.84
C HIS A 737 1.13 31.11 -22.98
N GLN A 738 -0.20 31.19 -22.89
CA GLN A 738 -1.05 31.70 -23.98
C GLN A 738 -1.38 33.20 -23.86
N PHE A 739 -1.29 33.77 -22.66
CA PHE A 739 -1.72 35.14 -22.42
C PHE A 739 -0.67 35.95 -21.66
N GLN A 740 -0.56 37.22 -22.04
CA GLN A 740 0.09 38.24 -21.24
C GLN A 740 -0.93 38.80 -20.24
N TRP A 741 -0.64 38.64 -18.96
CA TRP A 741 -1.52 39.07 -17.87
C TRP A 741 -1.09 40.40 -17.29
N THR A 742 -2.07 41.27 -17.02
CA THR A 742 -1.85 42.56 -16.35
C THR A 742 -2.99 42.84 -15.39
N LEU A 743 -2.71 43.58 -14.31
CA LEU A 743 -3.74 44.05 -13.40
C LEU A 743 -4.50 45.25 -14.00
N PRO A 744 -5.81 45.41 -13.70
CA PRO A 744 -6.53 46.64 -14.02
C PRO A 744 -5.84 47.88 -13.42
N GLU A 745 -5.89 49.02 -14.12
CA GLU A 745 -5.20 50.25 -13.68
C GLU A 745 -5.63 50.73 -12.29
N VAL A 746 -6.89 50.51 -11.92
CA VAL A 746 -7.39 50.83 -10.56
C VAL A 746 -6.68 49.97 -9.50
N VAL A 747 -6.47 48.69 -9.78
CA VAL A 747 -5.81 47.75 -8.86
C VAL A 747 -4.32 48.10 -8.73
N LYS A 748 -3.65 48.42 -9.84
CA LYS A 748 -2.24 48.89 -9.82
C LYS A 748 -2.08 50.15 -8.98
N LYS A 749 -2.97 51.13 -9.14
CA LYS A 749 -2.93 52.40 -8.38
C LYS A 749 -3.15 52.19 -6.88
N ASN A 750 -3.89 51.15 -6.49
CA ASN A 750 -4.16 50.81 -5.09
C ASN A 750 -3.06 49.96 -4.43
N GLY A 751 -1.90 49.81 -5.07
CA GLY A 751 -0.77 49.08 -4.50
C GLY A 751 -0.70 47.59 -4.86
N GLY A 752 -1.50 47.12 -5.83
CA GLY A 752 -1.48 45.75 -6.33
C GLY A 752 -2.70 44.94 -5.92
N VAL A 753 -2.57 43.62 -5.94
CA VAL A 753 -3.64 42.68 -5.57
C VAL A 753 -3.88 42.71 -4.06
N ASP A 754 -5.13 42.76 -3.65
CA ASP A 754 -5.52 42.55 -2.25
C ASP A 754 -5.33 41.07 -1.87
N MET A 755 -4.31 40.80 -1.05
CA MET A 755 -3.94 39.45 -0.63
C MET A 755 -4.67 39.01 0.65
N ALA A 756 -5.71 39.74 1.09
CA ALA A 756 -6.49 39.36 2.26
C ALA A 756 -7.15 37.99 2.08
N GLU A 757 -7.08 37.18 3.13
CA GLU A 757 -7.64 35.83 3.15
C GLU A 757 -9.08 35.84 3.69
N LYS A 758 -9.94 35.00 3.11
CA LYS A 758 -11.25 34.67 3.64
C LYS A 758 -11.22 33.25 4.20
N PHE A 759 -11.29 33.18 5.53
CA PHE A 759 -11.24 31.93 6.27
C PHE A 759 -12.52 31.09 6.08
N GLY A 760 -12.34 29.81 5.79
CA GLY A 760 -13.35 28.78 5.60
C GLY A 760 -12.67 27.41 5.59
N ILE A 761 -13.38 26.33 5.21
CA ILE A 761 -12.71 25.03 4.99
C ILE A 761 -11.67 25.15 3.86
N THR A 762 -11.97 25.98 2.87
CA THR A 762 -11.04 26.39 1.83
C THR A 762 -10.52 27.80 2.14
N LEU A 763 -9.20 27.99 2.17
CA LEU A 763 -8.58 29.31 2.30
C LEU A 763 -8.64 30.02 0.93
N SER A 764 -9.55 30.98 0.80
CA SER A 764 -9.81 31.70 -0.46
C SER A 764 -9.41 33.16 -0.34
N MET A 765 -9.21 33.84 -1.47
CA MET A 765 -9.02 35.29 -1.48
C MET A 765 -10.31 35.99 -1.04
N ALA A 766 -10.19 37.00 -0.17
CA ALA A 766 -11.33 37.81 0.26
C ALA A 766 -11.91 38.64 -0.89
N THR A 767 -11.02 39.16 -1.73
CA THR A 767 -11.36 39.88 -2.96
C THR A 767 -10.95 39.01 -4.16
N PRO A 768 -11.89 38.53 -5.00
CA PRO A 768 -11.56 37.69 -6.15
C PRO A 768 -10.58 38.36 -7.11
N LEU A 769 -9.65 37.58 -7.68
CA LEU A 769 -8.62 38.06 -8.59
C LEU A 769 -9.24 38.42 -9.95
N HIS A 770 -9.21 39.72 -10.23
CA HIS A 770 -9.64 40.30 -11.48
C HIS A 770 -8.41 40.76 -12.28
N ALA A 771 -8.14 40.10 -13.40
CA ALA A 771 -6.97 40.37 -14.24
C ALA A 771 -7.34 40.54 -15.72
N ILE A 772 -6.51 41.26 -16.47
CA ILE A 772 -6.67 41.47 -17.91
C ILE A 772 -5.72 40.53 -18.65
N ALA A 773 -6.27 39.72 -19.54
CA ALA A 773 -5.52 38.84 -20.43
C ALA A 773 -5.42 39.43 -21.84
N LYS A 774 -4.23 39.36 -22.44
CA LYS A 774 -4.01 39.66 -23.87
C LYS A 774 -3.36 38.47 -24.54
N ASN A 775 -3.82 38.10 -25.73
CA ASN A 775 -3.20 37.00 -26.49
C ASN A 775 -1.73 37.32 -26.77
N ILE A 776 -0.85 36.36 -26.52
CA ILE A 776 0.55 36.42 -26.98
C ILE A 776 0.52 36.03 -28.46
N VAL A 777 0.82 37.01 -29.34
CA VAL A 777 0.86 36.84 -30.80
C VAL A 777 2.10 36.06 -31.21
#